data_AF-A0A8T5XLF6-F1
#
_entry.id   AF-A0A8T5XLF6-F1
#
_cell.length_a   1.000
_cell.length_b   1.000
_cell.length_c   1.000
_cell.angle_alpha   90.00
_cell.angle_beta   90.00
_cell.angle_gamma   90.00
#
_symmetry.space_group_name_H-M   'P 1'
#
loop_
_entity.id
_entity.type
_entity.pdbx_description
1 polymer ?
#
loop_
_entity_poly.entity_id
_entity_poly.type
_entity_poly.pdbx_seq_one_letter_code
_entity_poly.pdbx_strand_id
1 'polypeptide(L)'
;MITLKRLNFFKKQRGKDMFCKHCGKEIDENSLFCSKCGKSLESKEKKEVGDKKKIDTSKIKDKVPNLNFEKFKNSFIKDFKNKKFLKEVLIHTGTAFIIGFLICLILSFSFLGDTNSSLDDMGKQLKEIAPTAEVKLNLNAIDVYNLALQNNFNINFDGTIGGVNDSAKLKFDFSFILLILIPLIGFLIAGFKRYKDITKTKDNIKLFLYSSILFSIVMSILSLITRKVLSISSHMFTKIDFSLKGGFSFFIGLIFIFLLTFIIQVILSLIIKKERLSDILDNKVKEEISAFTYIFKNGFIYSGIFLIIIWILGAVGLLNDNIKEVLREPRMLLFIPNMIIYIFLFLFGNPFNVVIGSEGINLNVFKVSGSGYIFSDLNTSYGLIVLNILIVIGMGSIIYKAIKKLSKENYFKHLIILSGIIAVINTSLAYIARFSIGISGNFETLEKVFDLVLGMGVPISTKGKMFLGTPIIFTFIMSFVFIFIMGVFRYYVGEKSKFLLFENFLEKNKKQVQIIGMILIIIVSIMSFKYGLPNDDSKGAFNKNQSSDYGNETNNYENESNKIIFDEDEIERIFFSKDDTYIIKTYEGLFYFDIDKNKIKELFNNDVLFLRQSYDKEKIALIYSKDSGDYLSVINLKGEELLNREITETLYTIKWSLDDKSILLVGDVHKLLNVSNEEVKTLKVPGNYICFKDDNTLIYNKDGMAYKHDLKTEENKPLNKKADWFIRSGDDIYLLNEKKENEGTTIKDSISNLSGDFNTEYDGIISYFGISNDKSVYYIQGYNNDEILIKAKKDKEYVNINNNIEKVLEFNPKKGQMLVRRKDTEDIFLKDIKNESITNITLDIMASLRLMEVGEE
;
A
#
# COMPACT_ATOMS: atom_id res chain seq x y z
N MET A 1 60.49 -2.94 26.41
CA MET A 1 60.28 -2.95 27.87
C MET A 1 59.23 -1.88 28.18
N ILE A 2 58.24 -2.18 29.04
CA ILE A 2 56.95 -1.47 29.30
C ILE A 2 55.72 -2.16 28.66
N THR A 3 55.37 -3.28 29.32
CA THR A 3 54.06 -3.77 29.77
C THR A 3 52.75 -3.41 29.03
N LEU A 4 52.20 -4.42 28.36
CA LEU A 4 50.81 -4.59 27.95
C LEU A 4 49.88 -4.87 29.15
N LYS A 5 48.82 -4.06 29.33
CA LYS A 5 47.73 -4.31 30.28
C LYS A 5 46.53 -4.93 29.53
N ARG A 6 46.29 -6.22 29.79
CA ARG A 6 45.08 -6.98 29.44
C ARG A 6 43.88 -6.43 30.24
N LEU A 7 42.76 -6.20 29.56
CA LEU A 7 41.44 -6.02 30.19
C LEU A 7 40.71 -7.37 30.19
N ASN A 8 40.50 -7.92 31.38
CA ASN A 8 39.60 -9.04 31.63
C ASN A 8 38.15 -8.54 31.60
N PHE A 9 37.35 -9.10 30.70
CA PHE A 9 35.91 -8.88 30.62
C PHE A 9 35.19 -9.80 31.63
N PHE A 10 34.30 -9.24 32.44
CA PHE A 10 33.59 -9.90 33.54
C PHE A 10 32.69 -11.05 33.06
N LYS A 11 32.95 -12.26 33.56
CA LYS A 11 32.04 -13.41 33.55
C LYS A 11 31.05 -13.22 34.70
N LYS A 12 29.87 -12.65 34.44
CA LYS A 12 28.79 -12.47 35.43
C LYS A 12 28.04 -13.80 35.59
N GLN A 13 28.40 -14.59 36.60
CA GLN A 13 27.63 -15.76 37.01
C GLN A 13 26.25 -15.30 37.50
N ARG A 14 25.17 -15.73 36.83
CA ARG A 14 23.82 -15.69 37.38
C ARG A 14 23.66 -16.94 38.24
N GLY A 15 23.68 -16.79 39.56
CA GLY A 15 23.13 -17.80 40.45
C GLY A 15 21.63 -17.87 40.18
N LYS A 16 21.19 -18.97 39.55
CA LYS A 16 19.80 -19.24 39.20
C LYS A 16 19.28 -20.17 40.30
N ASP A 17 18.30 -19.70 41.09
CA ASP A 17 17.65 -20.55 42.08
C ASP A 17 17.01 -21.75 41.36
N MET A 18 17.45 -22.98 41.67
CA MET A 18 16.97 -24.21 41.02
C MET A 18 15.55 -24.62 41.45
N PHE A 19 14.81 -23.80 42.21
CA PHE A 19 13.50 -24.18 42.75
C PHE A 19 12.40 -23.16 42.45
N CYS A 20 11.20 -23.66 42.17
CA CYS A 20 10.01 -22.87 41.91
C CYS A 20 9.60 -22.10 43.15
N LYS A 21 9.63 -20.77 43.08
CA LYS A 21 9.19 -19.89 44.16
C LYS A 21 7.74 -20.09 44.59
N HIS A 22 6.92 -20.76 43.77
CA HIS A 22 5.50 -20.94 44.05
C HIS A 22 5.14 -22.29 44.69
N CYS A 23 5.91 -23.34 44.43
CA CYS A 23 5.59 -24.69 44.94
C CYS A 23 6.80 -25.46 45.47
N GLY A 24 7.99 -24.87 45.41
CA GLY A 24 9.24 -25.45 45.91
C GLY A 24 9.83 -26.59 45.06
N LYS A 25 9.23 -26.97 43.93
CA LYS A 25 9.77 -28.04 43.07
C LYS A 25 11.00 -27.54 42.30
N GLU A 26 11.99 -28.42 42.14
CA GLU A 26 13.16 -28.20 41.30
C GLU A 26 12.76 -27.91 39.85
N ILE A 27 13.44 -26.94 39.23
CA ILE A 27 13.17 -26.41 37.89
C ILE A 27 14.36 -26.75 37.00
N ASP A 28 14.08 -27.45 35.91
CA ASP A 28 15.06 -27.70 34.86
C ASP A 28 15.50 -26.38 34.19
N GLU A 29 16.79 -26.24 33.90
CA GLU A 29 17.45 -24.97 33.57
C GLU A 29 16.81 -24.25 32.37
N ASN A 30 16.11 -24.97 31.49
CA ASN A 30 15.49 -24.45 30.28
C ASN A 30 13.94 -24.43 30.31
N SER A 31 13.30 -24.78 31.43
CA SER A 31 11.84 -24.80 31.50
C SER A 31 11.23 -23.39 31.63
N LEU A 32 10.24 -23.07 30.79
CA LEU A 32 9.50 -21.80 30.79
C LEU A 32 8.38 -21.75 31.84
N PHE A 33 7.93 -22.93 32.29
CA PHE A 33 6.86 -23.11 33.26
C PHE A 33 7.26 -24.16 34.28
N CYS A 34 6.81 -24.01 35.53
CA CYS A 34 7.03 -25.05 36.53
C CYS A 34 6.22 -26.31 36.20
N SER A 35 6.89 -27.45 36.03
CA SER A 35 6.27 -28.74 35.69
C SER A 35 5.25 -29.25 36.72
N LYS A 36 5.23 -28.73 37.96
CA LYS A 36 4.27 -29.15 39.00
C LYS A 36 3.07 -28.22 39.14
N CYS A 37 3.26 -26.91 39.08
CA CYS A 37 2.18 -25.95 39.33
C CYS A 37 1.72 -25.18 38.09
N GLY A 38 2.36 -25.37 36.93
CA GLY A 38 2.00 -24.71 35.67
C GLY A 38 2.28 -23.20 35.61
N LYS A 39 2.79 -22.60 36.68
CA LYS A 39 3.09 -21.15 36.72
C LYS A 39 4.32 -20.83 35.87
N SER A 40 4.17 -19.81 35.02
CA SER A 40 5.26 -19.28 34.20
C SER A 40 6.38 -18.74 35.09
N LEU A 41 7.62 -19.07 34.70
CA LEU A 41 8.84 -18.65 35.38
C LEU A 41 9.34 -17.29 34.85
N GLU A 42 8.78 -16.81 33.74
CA GLU A 42 8.96 -15.44 33.27
C GLU A 42 8.01 -14.51 34.02
N SER A 43 8.37 -14.18 35.26
CA SER A 43 7.80 -13.00 35.89
C SER A 43 8.25 -11.80 35.08
N LYS A 44 7.34 -11.24 34.27
CA LYS A 44 7.49 -9.90 33.68
C LYS A 44 8.03 -8.97 34.76
N GLU A 45 9.27 -8.54 34.59
CA GLU A 45 9.76 -7.30 35.21
C GLU A 45 8.91 -6.15 34.64
N LYS A 46 7.68 -5.98 35.16
CA LYS A 46 7.15 -4.65 35.38
C LYS A 46 8.13 -4.02 36.36
N LYS A 47 9.16 -3.38 35.81
CA LYS A 47 9.97 -2.40 36.52
C LYS A 47 9.00 -1.41 37.15
N GLU A 48 8.75 -1.60 38.44
CA GLU A 48 8.40 -0.50 39.31
C GLU A 48 9.44 0.59 39.05
N VAL A 49 8.92 1.72 38.58
CA VAL A 49 9.67 2.94 38.33
C VAL A 49 10.15 3.42 39.69
N GLY A 50 11.31 2.89 40.09
CA GLY A 50 12.08 3.41 41.20
C GLY A 50 12.32 4.90 40.98
N ASP A 51 12.00 5.66 42.01
CA ASP A 51 12.35 7.04 42.26
C ASP A 51 12.79 7.83 41.02
N LYS A 52 11.80 8.49 40.41
CA LYS A 52 12.05 9.75 39.73
C LYS A 52 12.79 10.63 40.74
N LYS A 53 14.11 10.71 40.64
CA LYS A 53 14.85 11.95 40.93
C LYS A 53 14.01 13.02 40.29
N LYS A 54 13.26 13.79 41.10
CA LYS A 54 12.62 15.03 40.67
C LYS A 54 13.76 15.81 40.05
N ILE A 55 13.82 15.78 38.71
CA ILE A 55 14.62 16.74 37.97
C ILE A 55 14.06 18.05 38.48
N ASP A 56 14.88 18.75 39.25
CA ASP A 56 14.52 20.01 39.88
C ASP A 56 14.32 21.03 38.74
N THR A 57 13.10 21.04 38.20
CA THR A 57 12.69 21.89 37.07
C THR A 57 12.76 23.36 37.44
N SER A 58 12.92 23.70 38.73
CA SER A 58 13.21 25.06 39.17
C SER A 58 14.55 25.57 38.61
N LYS A 59 15.61 24.74 38.61
CA LYS A 59 16.93 25.13 38.06
C LYS A 59 16.98 25.20 36.53
N ILE A 60 16.04 24.54 35.84
CA ILE A 60 15.93 24.63 34.37
C ILE A 60 15.14 25.89 33.99
N LYS A 61 14.13 26.31 34.79
CA LYS A 61 13.38 27.55 34.56
C LYS A 61 14.25 28.81 34.59
N ASP A 62 15.27 28.86 35.44
CA ASP A 62 16.12 30.06 35.56
C ASP A 62 17.12 30.24 34.40
N LYS A 63 17.38 29.19 33.61
CA LYS A 63 18.35 29.24 32.49
C LYS A 63 17.71 29.26 31.11
N VAL A 64 16.44 28.92 30.98
CA VAL A 64 15.70 29.16 29.74
C VAL A 64 15.30 30.63 29.75
N PRO A 65 15.78 31.47 28.81
CA PRO A 65 15.36 32.86 28.75
C PRO A 65 13.84 32.87 28.70
N ASN A 66 13.22 33.44 29.74
CA ASN A 66 11.78 33.45 29.90
C ASN A 66 11.21 34.24 28.72
N LEU A 67 10.79 33.53 27.66
CA LEU A 67 10.16 34.12 26.48
C LEU A 67 8.87 34.75 27.00
N ASN A 68 8.93 36.04 27.29
CA ASN A 68 7.82 36.77 27.83
C ASN A 68 6.75 36.89 26.74
N PHE A 69 5.87 35.88 26.69
CA PHE A 69 4.80 35.76 25.72
C PHE A 69 3.83 36.94 25.82
N GLU A 70 3.70 37.56 27.01
CA GLU A 70 2.93 38.79 27.17
C GLU A 70 3.56 39.97 26.43
N LYS A 71 4.89 40.11 26.46
CA LYS A 71 5.58 41.16 25.69
C LYS A 71 5.37 40.98 24.18
N PHE A 72 5.43 39.74 23.69
CA PHE A 72 5.13 39.43 22.30
C PHE A 72 3.66 39.73 21.97
N LYS A 73 2.70 39.25 22.79
CA LYS A 73 1.26 39.50 22.64
C LYS A 73 0.93 40.99 22.63
N ASN A 74 1.50 41.76 23.56
CA ASN A 74 1.27 43.20 23.66
C ASN A 74 1.86 43.97 22.47
N SER A 75 3.05 43.59 21.99
CA SER A 75 3.62 44.14 20.75
C SER A 75 2.75 43.81 19.55
N PHE A 76 2.24 42.57 19.48
CA PHE A 76 1.38 42.09 18.41
C PHE A 76 0.07 42.89 18.32
N ILE A 77 -0.62 43.04 19.45
CA ILE A 77 -1.87 43.82 19.54
C ILE A 77 -1.61 45.29 19.20
N LYS A 78 -0.49 45.87 19.66
CA LYS A 78 -0.13 47.27 19.37
C LYS A 78 0.10 47.50 17.88
N ASP A 79 0.82 46.59 17.22
CA ASP A 79 1.10 46.68 15.78
C ASP A 79 -0.21 46.54 14.96
N PHE A 80 -1.14 45.66 15.36
CA PHE A 80 -2.46 45.52 14.72
C PHE A 80 -3.38 46.73 14.88
N LYS A 81 -3.26 47.50 15.97
CA LYS A 81 -4.03 48.75 16.16
C LYS A 81 -3.58 49.86 15.21
N ASN A 82 -2.39 49.76 14.61
CA ASN A 82 -1.92 50.72 13.61
C ASN A 82 -2.61 50.47 12.26
N LYS A 83 -3.66 51.26 11.96
CA LYS A 83 -4.45 51.16 10.72
C LYS A 83 -3.60 51.19 9.44
N LYS A 84 -2.53 51.99 9.40
CA LYS A 84 -1.66 52.09 8.22
C LYS A 84 -0.88 50.80 8.00
N PHE A 85 -0.28 50.27 9.06
CA PHE A 85 0.46 49.00 9.01
C PHE A 85 -0.47 47.82 8.65
N LEU A 86 -1.66 47.75 9.26
CA LEU A 86 -2.64 46.72 8.95
C LEU A 86 -3.10 46.78 7.48
N LYS A 87 -3.36 47.99 6.96
CA LYS A 87 -3.70 48.19 5.54
C LYS A 87 -2.59 47.68 4.62
N GLU A 88 -1.32 47.93 4.97
CA GLU A 88 -0.18 47.43 4.20
C GLU A 88 -0.07 45.90 4.26
N VAL A 89 -0.25 45.29 5.43
CA VAL A 89 -0.30 43.82 5.58
C VAL A 89 -1.42 43.22 4.74
N LEU A 90 -2.62 43.81 4.76
CA LEU A 90 -3.79 43.35 4.00
C LEU A 90 -3.57 43.44 2.49
N ILE A 91 -3.07 44.58 1.99
CA ILE A 91 -2.77 44.75 0.56
C ILE A 91 -1.72 43.74 0.12
N HIS A 92 -0.61 43.64 0.86
CA HIS A 92 0.49 42.74 0.51
C HIS A 92 0.03 41.27 0.48
N THR A 93 -0.73 40.84 1.49
CA THR A 93 -1.29 39.48 1.58
C THR A 93 -2.32 39.22 0.49
N GLY A 94 -3.25 40.16 0.27
CA GLY A 94 -4.31 40.05 -0.74
C GLY A 94 -3.76 39.98 -2.16
N THR A 95 -2.77 40.81 -2.51
CA THR A 95 -2.11 40.75 -3.82
C THR A 95 -1.38 39.43 -4.03
N ALA A 96 -0.63 38.94 -3.03
CA ALA A 96 0.05 37.63 -3.14
C ALA A 96 -0.95 36.50 -3.33
N PHE A 97 -2.07 36.52 -2.60
CA PHE A 97 -3.16 35.55 -2.75
C PHE A 97 -3.76 35.58 -4.16
N ILE A 98 -4.20 36.74 -4.65
CA ILE A 98 -4.86 36.88 -5.96
C ILE A 98 -3.95 36.38 -7.09
N ILE A 99 -2.67 36.75 -7.06
CA ILE A 99 -1.71 36.33 -8.10
C ILE A 99 -1.47 34.83 -8.05
N GLY A 100 -1.21 34.27 -6.87
CA GLY A 100 -1.00 32.82 -6.74
C GLY A 100 -2.24 32.03 -7.14
N PHE A 101 -3.44 32.53 -6.80
CA PHE A 101 -4.70 31.94 -7.19
C PHE A 101 -4.92 31.99 -8.71
N LEU A 102 -4.63 33.11 -9.38
CA LEU A 102 -4.70 33.23 -10.85
C LEU A 102 -3.77 32.23 -11.55
N ILE A 103 -2.54 32.06 -11.04
CA ILE A 103 -1.61 31.07 -11.57
C ILE A 103 -2.17 29.65 -11.37
N CYS A 104 -2.71 29.33 -10.19
CA CYS A 104 -3.33 28.02 -9.93
C CYS A 104 -4.56 27.79 -10.81
N LEU A 105 -5.33 28.84 -11.11
CA LEU A 105 -6.48 28.78 -11.99
C LEU A 105 -6.05 28.46 -13.42
N ILE A 106 -5.01 29.12 -13.94
CA ILE A 106 -4.41 28.79 -15.24
C ILE A 106 -3.90 27.34 -15.26
N LEU A 107 -3.14 26.93 -14.24
CA LEU A 107 -2.64 25.56 -14.14
C LEU A 107 -3.76 24.52 -14.04
N SER A 108 -4.84 24.84 -13.34
CA SER A 108 -6.01 23.95 -13.24
C SER A 108 -6.69 23.76 -14.60
N PHE A 109 -6.78 24.81 -15.43
CA PHE A 109 -7.31 24.67 -16.78
C PHE A 109 -6.37 23.95 -17.73
N SER A 110 -5.04 24.14 -17.60
CA SER A 110 -4.07 23.57 -18.54
C SER A 110 -3.65 22.14 -18.22
N PHE A 111 -3.52 21.77 -16.94
CA PHE A 111 -2.95 20.48 -16.53
C PHE A 111 -3.95 19.55 -15.86
N LEU A 112 -4.97 20.09 -15.18
CA LEU A 112 -5.94 19.26 -14.49
C LEU A 112 -7.12 18.83 -15.38
N GLY A 113 -7.21 19.29 -16.63
CA GLY A 113 -8.24 18.84 -17.56
C GLY A 113 -8.26 17.31 -17.67
N ASP A 114 -7.12 16.72 -18.05
CA ASP A 114 -6.96 15.26 -18.19
C ASP A 114 -7.10 14.53 -16.85
N THR A 115 -6.58 15.11 -15.76
CA THR A 115 -6.68 14.48 -14.43
C THR A 115 -8.12 14.47 -13.94
N ASN A 116 -8.85 15.58 -14.11
CA ASN A 116 -10.25 15.68 -13.73
C ASN A 116 -11.13 14.81 -14.63
N SER A 117 -10.83 14.66 -15.93
CA SER A 117 -11.56 13.71 -16.77
C SER A 117 -11.35 12.27 -16.32
N SER A 118 -10.12 11.88 -15.97
CA SER A 118 -9.87 10.55 -15.40
C SER A 118 -10.59 10.34 -14.05
N LEU A 119 -10.64 11.38 -13.19
CA LEU A 119 -11.40 11.32 -11.93
C LEU A 119 -12.92 11.26 -12.17
N ASP A 120 -13.42 11.97 -13.17
CA ASP A 120 -14.83 11.93 -13.59
C ASP A 120 -15.19 10.55 -14.15
N ASP A 121 -14.33 9.95 -14.99
CA ASP A 121 -14.55 8.62 -15.56
C ASP A 121 -14.49 7.53 -14.48
N MET A 122 -13.53 7.62 -13.55
CA MET A 122 -13.52 6.78 -12.34
C MET A 122 -14.80 6.97 -11.53
N GLY A 123 -15.31 8.20 -11.44
CA GLY A 123 -16.58 8.50 -10.79
C GLY A 123 -17.80 7.92 -11.51
N LYS A 124 -17.79 7.84 -12.84
CA LYS A 124 -18.83 7.18 -13.64
C LYS A 124 -18.81 5.67 -13.43
N GLN A 125 -17.64 5.04 -13.52
CA GLN A 125 -17.47 3.61 -13.24
C GLN A 125 -17.94 3.27 -11.82
N LEU A 126 -17.57 4.09 -10.82
CA LEU A 126 -18.06 3.93 -9.46
C LEU A 126 -19.58 4.09 -9.34
N LYS A 127 -20.21 4.97 -10.13
CA LYS A 127 -21.67 5.10 -10.17
C LYS A 127 -22.36 3.93 -10.87
N GLU A 128 -21.74 3.33 -11.86
CA GLU A 128 -22.25 2.11 -12.50
C GLU A 128 -22.29 0.95 -11.49
N ILE A 129 -21.26 0.83 -10.65
CA ILE A 129 -21.18 -0.20 -9.60
C ILE A 129 -22.05 0.16 -8.38
N ALA A 130 -22.11 1.45 -8.01
CA ALA A 130 -22.86 1.97 -6.87
C ALA A 130 -23.69 3.21 -7.27
N PRO A 131 -24.93 3.02 -7.77
CA PRO A 131 -25.76 4.10 -8.35
C PRO A 131 -26.04 5.29 -7.41
N THR A 132 -25.96 5.05 -6.10
CA THR A 132 -26.16 6.05 -5.04
C THR A 132 -24.90 6.82 -4.66
N ALA A 133 -23.74 6.49 -5.26
CA ALA A 133 -22.48 7.15 -4.95
C ALA A 133 -22.46 8.62 -5.43
N GLU A 134 -22.29 9.55 -4.49
CA GLU A 134 -21.94 10.93 -4.82
C GLU A 134 -20.42 11.07 -4.92
N VAL A 135 -19.88 10.93 -6.13
CA VAL A 135 -18.47 11.18 -6.42
C VAL A 135 -18.26 12.63 -6.84
N LYS A 136 -17.60 13.42 -5.98
CA LYS A 136 -17.14 14.79 -6.28
C LYS A 136 -15.65 14.93 -5.96
N LEU A 137 -14.78 14.42 -6.83
CA LEU A 137 -13.32 14.42 -6.62
C LEU A 137 -12.57 15.53 -7.37
N ASN A 138 -13.22 16.25 -8.26
CA ASN A 138 -12.58 17.18 -9.21
C ASN A 138 -11.72 18.23 -8.51
N LEU A 139 -10.43 18.22 -8.81
CA LEU A 139 -9.44 19.14 -8.27
C LEU A 139 -9.70 20.55 -8.82
N ASN A 140 -9.85 21.51 -7.90
CA ASN A 140 -10.06 22.92 -8.25
C ASN A 140 -8.78 23.74 -8.01
N ALA A 141 -8.80 25.01 -8.42
CA ALA A 141 -7.65 25.91 -8.24
C ALA A 141 -7.23 26.10 -6.76
N ILE A 142 -8.16 25.99 -5.81
CA ILE A 142 -7.86 26.11 -4.37
C ILE A 142 -7.12 24.86 -3.89
N ASP A 143 -7.48 23.68 -4.39
CA ASP A 143 -6.76 22.43 -4.10
C ASP A 143 -5.32 22.49 -4.62
N VAL A 144 -5.13 22.95 -5.87
CA VAL A 144 -3.80 23.17 -6.44
C VAL A 144 -3.01 24.18 -5.61
N TYR A 145 -3.66 25.25 -5.13
CA TYR A 145 -2.98 26.25 -4.31
C TYR A 145 -2.56 25.69 -2.94
N ASN A 146 -3.40 24.86 -2.30
CA ASN A 146 -3.02 24.18 -1.07
C ASN A 146 -1.87 23.19 -1.28
N LEU A 147 -1.87 22.45 -2.38
CA LEU A 147 -0.76 21.59 -2.79
C LEU A 147 0.51 22.40 -3.06
N ALA A 148 0.40 23.58 -3.67
CA ALA A 148 1.52 24.47 -3.92
C ALA A 148 2.16 25.00 -2.63
N LEU A 149 1.34 25.15 -1.59
CA LEU A 149 1.79 25.49 -0.24
C LEU A 149 2.24 24.26 0.57
N GLN A 150 2.35 23.09 -0.06
CA GLN A 150 2.73 21.78 0.52
C GLN A 150 1.90 21.42 1.75
N ASN A 151 0.60 21.72 1.71
CA ASN A 151 -0.33 21.31 2.77
C ASN A 151 -0.67 19.82 2.61
N ASN A 152 -0.61 19.06 3.70
CA ASN A 152 -0.87 17.62 3.66
C ASN A 152 -2.35 17.34 3.37
N PHE A 153 -2.62 16.52 2.37
CA PHE A 153 -3.96 16.08 2.00
C PHE A 153 -4.25 14.73 2.68
N ASN A 154 -5.29 14.67 3.50
CA ASN A 154 -5.73 13.42 4.11
C ASN A 154 -7.04 12.98 3.48
N ILE A 155 -7.17 11.70 3.22
CA ILE A 155 -8.42 11.05 2.91
C ILE A 155 -8.72 10.06 4.03
N ASN A 156 -9.78 10.32 4.78
CA ASN A 156 -10.31 9.37 5.76
C ASN A 156 -11.41 8.54 5.08
N PHE A 157 -11.37 7.25 5.32
CA PHE A 157 -12.32 6.24 4.89
C PHE A 157 -13.04 5.80 6.16
N ASP A 158 -14.30 6.20 6.34
CA ASP A 158 -15.10 5.77 7.48
C ASP A 158 -16.30 5.01 6.93
N GLY A 159 -16.54 3.76 7.33
CA GLY A 159 -17.72 3.04 6.86
C GLY A 159 -18.06 1.77 7.61
N THR A 160 -19.30 1.30 7.47
CA THR A 160 -19.67 -0.06 7.87
C THR A 160 -19.61 -0.97 6.67
N ILE A 161 -18.93 -2.10 6.78
CA ILE A 161 -18.93 -3.16 5.77
C ILE A 161 -19.36 -4.43 6.49
N GLY A 162 -20.48 -5.03 6.08
CA GLY A 162 -21.04 -6.19 6.77
C GLY A 162 -21.44 -5.93 8.24
N GLY A 163 -21.72 -4.67 8.60
CA GLY A 163 -22.05 -4.29 9.98
C GLY A 163 -20.86 -4.03 10.91
N VAL A 164 -19.62 -4.28 10.44
CA VAL A 164 -18.41 -3.90 11.18
C VAL A 164 -18.05 -2.46 10.84
N ASN A 165 -17.96 -1.60 11.86
CA ASN A 165 -17.45 -0.24 11.70
C ASN A 165 -15.94 -0.30 11.46
N ASP A 166 -15.51 -0.02 10.24
CA ASP A 166 -14.11 0.10 9.90
C ASP A 166 -13.76 1.53 9.51
N SER A 167 -12.52 1.90 9.83
CA SER A 167 -11.95 3.14 9.36
C SER A 167 -10.56 2.90 8.81
N ALA A 168 -10.32 3.42 7.61
CA ALA A 168 -9.00 3.52 7.04
C ALA A 168 -8.66 4.99 6.80
N LYS A 169 -7.39 5.30 6.72
CA LYS A 169 -6.90 6.66 6.50
C LYS A 169 -5.76 6.60 5.53
N LEU A 170 -5.99 7.17 4.35
CA LEU A 170 -4.94 7.48 3.38
C LEU A 170 -4.42 8.88 3.68
N LYS A 171 -3.13 9.00 3.97
CA LYS A 171 -2.43 10.27 4.15
C LYS A 171 -1.51 10.49 2.97
N PHE A 172 -1.78 11.54 2.21
CA PHE A 172 -0.98 11.97 1.09
C PHE A 172 -0.16 13.19 1.51
N ASP A 173 1.12 12.95 1.75
CA ASP A 173 2.13 13.99 1.94
C ASP A 173 2.87 14.16 0.61
N PHE A 174 2.23 14.84 -0.34
CA PHE A 174 2.85 15.20 -1.61
C PHE A 174 3.50 16.57 -1.50
N SER A 175 4.78 16.64 -1.83
CA SER A 175 5.48 17.91 -1.91
C SER A 175 6.03 18.12 -3.31
N PHE A 176 5.35 18.93 -4.13
CA PHE A 176 5.87 19.34 -5.43
C PHE A 176 6.60 20.67 -5.26
N ILE A 177 7.93 20.60 -5.13
CA ILE A 177 8.74 21.79 -4.90
C ILE A 177 8.61 22.80 -6.04
N LEU A 178 8.36 22.34 -7.27
CA LEU A 178 8.10 23.24 -8.39
C LEU A 178 6.87 24.14 -8.14
N LEU A 179 5.84 23.63 -7.46
CA LEU A 179 4.65 24.43 -7.15
C LEU A 179 4.94 25.53 -6.11
N ILE A 180 6.05 25.48 -5.38
CA ILE A 180 6.50 26.59 -4.51
C ILE A 180 6.79 27.85 -5.33
N LEU A 181 7.02 27.74 -6.63
CA LEU A 181 7.12 28.90 -7.52
C LEU A 181 5.86 29.76 -7.50
N ILE A 182 4.68 29.19 -7.23
CA ILE A 182 3.41 29.92 -7.18
C ILE A 182 3.40 30.95 -6.02
N PRO A 183 3.55 30.54 -4.73
CA PRO A 183 3.65 31.52 -3.65
C PRO A 183 4.90 32.41 -3.82
N LEU A 184 6.01 31.91 -4.37
CA LEU A 184 7.19 32.72 -4.66
C LEU A 184 6.86 33.90 -5.59
N ILE A 185 6.20 33.64 -6.73
CA ILE A 185 5.79 34.67 -7.69
C ILE A 185 4.76 35.62 -7.07
N GLY A 186 3.80 35.08 -6.32
CA GLY A 186 2.79 35.86 -5.60
C GLY A 186 3.43 36.89 -4.66
N PHE A 187 4.34 36.44 -3.78
CA PHE A 187 5.04 37.35 -2.85
C PHE A 187 6.10 38.22 -3.52
N LEU A 188 6.69 37.78 -4.63
CA LEU A 188 7.60 38.60 -5.43
C LEU A 188 6.86 39.81 -5.98
N ILE A 189 5.73 39.61 -6.64
CA ILE A 189 4.96 40.72 -7.23
C ILE A 189 4.33 41.58 -6.13
N ALA A 190 3.74 40.97 -5.10
CA ALA A 190 3.15 41.72 -3.99
C ALA A 190 4.17 42.58 -3.22
N GLY A 191 5.42 42.13 -3.16
CA GLY A 191 6.50 42.81 -2.44
C GLY A 191 7.39 43.69 -3.31
N PHE A 192 7.26 43.63 -4.64
CA PHE A 192 8.23 44.20 -5.59
C PHE A 192 8.58 45.67 -5.28
N LYS A 193 7.55 46.51 -5.04
CA LYS A 193 7.75 47.92 -4.70
C LYS A 193 8.56 48.10 -3.41
N ARG A 194 8.21 47.35 -2.35
CA ARG A 194 8.90 47.39 -1.06
C ARG A 194 10.30 46.78 -1.07
N TYR A 195 10.52 45.77 -1.92
CA TYR A 195 11.85 45.21 -2.10
C TYR A 195 12.79 46.19 -2.81
N LYS A 196 12.24 47.08 -3.65
CA LYS A 196 12.97 48.16 -4.32
C LYS A 196 13.24 49.38 -3.43
N ASP A 197 12.39 49.62 -2.42
CA ASP A 197 12.61 50.69 -1.44
C ASP A 197 13.91 50.46 -0.63
N ILE A 198 14.63 51.55 -0.30
CA ILE A 198 15.98 51.56 0.33
C ILE A 198 16.02 50.98 1.76
N THR A 199 14.87 50.60 2.32
CA THR A 199 14.78 49.96 3.65
C THR A 199 15.62 48.67 3.69
N LYS A 200 16.16 48.26 4.85
CA LYS A 200 16.87 46.98 4.95
C LYS A 200 15.89 45.82 5.04
N THR A 201 16.29 44.59 4.74
CA THR A 201 15.40 43.42 4.94
C THR A 201 14.98 43.30 6.41
N LYS A 202 15.90 43.62 7.34
CA LYS A 202 15.64 43.63 8.78
C LYS A 202 14.44 44.49 9.18
N ASP A 203 14.25 45.62 8.51
CA ASP A 203 13.16 46.57 8.79
C ASP A 203 11.80 46.03 8.35
N ASN A 204 11.79 45.12 7.35
CA ASN A 204 10.59 44.50 6.81
C ASN A 204 10.21 43.16 7.47
N ILE A 205 11.06 42.59 8.34
CA ILE A 205 10.77 41.29 9.00
C ILE A 205 9.40 41.31 9.67
N LYS A 206 9.05 42.41 10.35
CA LYS A 206 7.73 42.57 10.96
C LYS A 206 6.63 42.38 9.92
N LEU A 207 6.66 43.15 8.82
CA LEU A 207 5.68 43.01 7.75
C LEU A 207 5.57 41.55 7.28
N PHE A 208 6.71 40.90 7.00
CA PHE A 208 6.74 39.52 6.51
C PHE A 208 6.14 38.54 7.50
N LEU A 209 6.39 38.73 8.80
CA LEU A 209 5.80 37.92 9.86
C LEU A 209 4.28 38.06 9.85
N TYR A 210 3.76 39.29 9.88
CA TYR A 210 2.32 39.55 9.95
C TYR A 210 1.59 39.14 8.66
N SER A 211 2.17 39.38 7.49
CA SER A 211 1.60 38.96 6.20
C SER A 211 1.56 37.44 6.09
N SER A 212 2.61 36.73 6.53
CA SER A 212 2.65 35.26 6.52
C SER A 212 1.63 34.65 7.47
N ILE A 213 1.46 35.23 8.67
CA ILE A 213 0.42 34.81 9.62
C ILE A 213 -0.96 35.00 9.00
N LEU A 214 -1.25 36.19 8.47
CA LEU A 214 -2.55 36.47 7.87
C LEU A 214 -2.81 35.57 6.65
N PHE A 215 -1.83 35.39 5.79
CA PHE A 215 -1.90 34.50 4.63
C PHE A 215 -2.20 33.06 5.04
N SER A 216 -1.50 32.54 6.06
CA SER A 216 -1.71 31.19 6.57
C SER A 216 -3.11 30.97 7.12
N ILE A 217 -3.68 31.97 7.81
CA ILE A 217 -5.06 31.92 8.33
C ILE A 217 -6.04 31.88 7.17
N VAL A 218 -5.90 32.79 6.20
CA VAL A 218 -6.80 32.84 5.02
C VAL A 218 -6.76 31.52 4.25
N MET A 219 -5.57 30.98 3.97
CA MET A 219 -5.44 29.71 3.24
C MET A 219 -5.98 28.52 4.03
N SER A 220 -5.77 28.48 5.35
CA SER A 220 -6.31 27.40 6.19
C SER A 220 -7.83 27.46 6.30
N ILE A 221 -8.43 28.66 6.28
CA ILE A 221 -9.90 28.81 6.22
C ILE A 221 -10.41 28.32 4.85
N LEU A 222 -9.78 28.73 3.75
CA LEU A 222 -10.14 28.25 2.42
C LEU A 222 -10.01 26.73 2.29
N SER A 223 -9.01 26.12 2.94
CA SER A 223 -8.84 24.67 2.93
C SER A 223 -9.92 23.91 3.71
N LEU A 224 -10.67 24.58 4.60
CA LEU A 224 -11.86 23.98 5.24
C LEU A 224 -13.05 23.93 4.27
N ILE A 225 -13.15 24.91 3.36
CA ILE A 225 -14.20 25.00 2.36
C ILE A 225 -14.00 23.93 1.27
N THR A 226 -12.75 23.54 1.00
CA THR A 226 -12.43 22.49 0.01
C THR A 226 -12.51 21.06 0.55
N ARG A 227 -13.12 20.84 1.73
CA ARG A 227 -13.39 19.48 2.19
C ARG A 227 -14.29 18.78 1.18
N LYS A 228 -13.74 17.75 0.54
CA LYS A 228 -14.48 16.89 -0.37
C LYS A 228 -14.99 15.70 0.42
N VAL A 229 -16.29 15.49 0.33
CA VAL A 229 -16.93 14.31 0.89
C VAL A 229 -17.46 13.52 -0.30
N LEU A 230 -17.06 12.28 -0.37
CA LEU A 230 -17.63 11.29 -1.26
C LEU A 230 -18.33 10.27 -0.35
N SER A 231 -19.63 10.14 -0.51
CA SER A 231 -20.45 9.19 0.25
C SER A 231 -20.96 8.15 -0.73
N ILE A 232 -20.64 6.89 -0.45
CA ILE A 232 -21.17 5.73 -1.15
C ILE A 232 -22.07 5.01 -0.14
N SER A 233 -23.37 4.97 -0.41
CA SER A 233 -24.34 4.22 0.39
C SER A 233 -25.02 3.20 -0.50
N SER A 234 -24.50 1.98 -0.63
CA SER A 234 -25.13 0.97 -1.48
C SER A 234 -26.11 0.12 -0.69
N HIS A 235 -27.36 0.08 -1.13
CA HIS A 235 -28.35 -0.86 -0.61
C HIS A 235 -28.24 -2.26 -1.23
N MET A 236 -27.52 -2.43 -2.36
CA MET A 236 -27.45 -3.69 -3.11
C MET A 236 -26.42 -4.69 -2.59
N PHE A 237 -25.36 -4.21 -1.93
CA PHE A 237 -24.33 -5.07 -1.32
C PHE A 237 -24.35 -4.82 0.19
N THR A 238 -24.71 -5.83 0.99
CA THR A 238 -24.70 -5.89 2.47
C THR A 238 -24.22 -4.62 3.19
N LYS A 239 -25.15 -3.71 3.57
CA LYS A 239 -24.93 -2.49 4.40
C LYS A 239 -23.54 -1.83 4.22
N ILE A 240 -23.13 -1.58 2.99
CA ILE A 240 -21.91 -0.78 2.74
C ILE A 240 -22.30 0.70 2.78
N ASP A 241 -22.16 1.31 3.95
CA ASP A 241 -22.23 2.76 4.13
C ASP A 241 -20.82 3.27 4.32
N PHE A 242 -20.28 3.93 3.30
CA PHE A 242 -18.92 4.41 3.26
C PHE A 242 -18.87 5.92 3.01
N SER A 243 -18.06 6.63 3.79
CA SER A 243 -17.74 8.04 3.63
C SER A 243 -16.24 8.24 3.46
N LEU A 244 -15.87 8.70 2.27
CA LEU A 244 -14.55 9.23 1.95
C LEU A 244 -14.55 10.73 2.26
N LYS A 245 -13.79 11.14 3.27
CA LYS A 245 -13.59 12.56 3.61
C LYS A 245 -12.17 12.96 3.23
N GLY A 246 -12.02 13.62 2.10
CA GLY A 246 -10.79 14.24 1.62
C GLY A 246 -10.65 15.68 2.10
N GLY A 247 -9.52 16.06 2.68
CA GLY A 247 -9.27 17.44 3.06
C GLY A 247 -7.85 17.70 3.55
N PHE A 248 -7.46 18.97 3.48
CA PHE A 248 -6.16 19.40 3.95
C PHE A 248 -6.10 19.53 5.47
N SER A 249 -4.90 19.32 6.04
CA SER A 249 -4.67 19.40 7.48
C SER A 249 -4.72 20.85 7.97
N PHE A 250 -5.77 21.24 8.72
CA PHE A 250 -5.93 22.64 9.15
C PHE A 250 -4.77 23.17 10.03
N PHE A 251 -4.51 22.56 11.19
CA PHE A 251 -3.52 23.10 12.13
C PHE A 251 -2.08 22.95 11.64
N ILE A 252 -1.75 21.78 11.07
CA ILE A 252 -0.43 21.53 10.50
C ILE A 252 -0.21 22.43 9.29
N GLY A 253 -1.23 22.58 8.43
CA GLY A 253 -1.21 23.48 7.29
C GLY A 253 -0.98 24.92 7.70
N LEU A 254 -1.68 25.43 8.73
CA LEU A 254 -1.50 26.80 9.22
C LEU A 254 -0.04 27.09 9.59
N ILE A 255 0.58 26.23 10.41
CA ILE A 255 1.97 26.40 10.84
C ILE A 255 2.91 26.31 9.63
N PHE A 256 2.67 25.37 8.73
CA PHE A 256 3.53 25.12 7.60
C PHE A 256 3.46 26.24 6.56
N ILE A 257 2.25 26.66 6.18
CA ILE A 257 2.01 27.79 5.26
C ILE A 257 2.65 29.05 5.82
N PHE A 258 2.51 29.31 7.12
CA PHE A 258 3.17 30.44 7.78
C PHE A 258 4.70 30.38 7.62
N LEU A 259 5.31 29.25 7.96
CA LEU A 259 6.78 29.09 7.86
C LEU A 259 7.27 29.24 6.43
N LEU A 260 6.62 28.56 5.48
CA LEU A 260 6.98 28.58 4.07
C LEU A 260 6.91 30.01 3.51
N THR A 261 5.80 30.70 3.72
CA THR A 261 5.59 32.06 3.19
C THR A 261 6.49 33.10 3.85
N PHE A 262 6.81 32.93 5.13
CA PHE A 262 7.77 33.79 5.82
C PHE A 262 9.18 33.62 5.25
N ILE A 263 9.63 32.38 5.07
CA ILE A 263 10.95 32.05 4.48
C ILE A 263 11.04 32.61 3.06
N ILE A 264 10.01 32.40 2.23
CA ILE A 264 9.94 32.93 0.86
C ILE A 264 10.14 34.45 0.85
N GLN A 265 9.39 35.19 1.67
CA GLN A 265 9.49 36.66 1.71
C GLN A 265 10.87 37.14 2.18
N VAL A 266 11.45 36.50 3.19
CA VAL A 266 12.80 36.83 3.66
C VAL A 266 13.84 36.58 2.57
N ILE A 267 13.79 35.42 1.89
CA ILE A 267 14.71 35.07 0.81
C ILE A 267 14.56 36.03 -0.37
N LEU A 268 13.34 36.33 -0.81
CA LEU A 268 13.08 37.27 -1.90
C LEU A 268 13.64 38.65 -1.57
N SER A 269 13.41 39.14 -0.35
CA SER A 269 13.94 40.43 0.07
C SER A 269 15.47 40.45 0.07
N LEU A 270 16.12 39.39 0.55
CA LEU A 270 17.58 39.27 0.54
C LEU A 270 18.13 39.29 -0.89
N ILE A 271 17.53 38.51 -1.79
CA ILE A 271 17.96 38.41 -3.20
C ILE A 271 17.84 39.77 -3.90
N ILE A 272 16.68 40.42 -3.80
CA ILE A 272 16.41 41.68 -4.51
C ILE A 272 17.29 42.82 -3.98
N LYS A 273 17.48 42.89 -2.66
CA LYS A 273 18.33 43.91 -2.03
C LYS A 273 19.82 43.57 -2.08
N LYS A 274 20.17 42.37 -2.56
CA LYS A 274 21.54 41.83 -2.54
C LYS A 274 22.16 41.83 -1.14
N GLU A 275 21.31 41.73 -0.11
CA GLU A 275 21.72 41.60 1.29
C GLU A 275 22.14 40.17 1.58
N ARG A 276 23.02 39.98 2.57
CA ARG A 276 23.38 38.65 3.06
C ARG A 276 22.49 38.30 4.24
N LEU A 277 22.24 37.01 4.45
CA LEU A 277 21.50 36.53 5.63
C LEU A 277 22.13 37.01 6.95
N SER A 278 23.46 37.22 6.95
CA SER A 278 24.21 37.77 8.07
C SER A 278 23.86 39.22 8.42
N ASP A 279 23.28 39.97 7.49
CA ASP A 279 22.97 41.40 7.69
C ASP A 279 21.64 41.57 8.44
N ILE A 280 20.80 40.52 8.44
CA ILE A 280 19.54 40.45 9.17
C ILE A 280 19.75 40.03 10.61
N LEU A 281 20.63 39.04 10.81
CA LEU A 281 20.87 38.40 12.10
C LEU A 281 21.90 39.20 12.93
N ASP A 282 21.87 39.02 14.25
CA ASP A 282 22.78 39.74 15.16
C ASP A 282 24.25 39.46 14.81
N ASN A 283 25.13 40.45 14.98
CA ASN A 283 26.56 40.35 14.67
C ASN A 283 27.23 39.16 15.37
N LYS A 284 26.64 38.67 16.47
CA LYS A 284 27.12 37.53 17.26
C LYS A 284 27.16 36.19 16.53
N VAL A 285 26.40 36.02 15.44
CA VAL A 285 26.31 34.74 14.68
C VAL A 285 26.78 34.88 13.22
N LYS A 286 27.49 35.97 12.91
CA LYS A 286 27.88 36.32 11.54
C LYS A 286 28.77 35.26 10.88
N GLU A 287 29.67 34.65 11.64
CA GLU A 287 30.61 33.64 11.14
C GLU A 287 29.90 32.33 10.83
N GLU A 288 29.02 31.87 11.71
CA GLU A 288 28.20 30.67 11.52
C GLU A 288 27.29 30.83 10.32
N ILE A 289 26.68 31.99 10.12
CA ILE A 289 25.84 32.25 8.94
C ILE A 289 26.67 32.25 7.65
N SER A 290 27.89 32.79 7.70
CA SER A 290 28.80 32.75 6.56
C SER A 290 29.22 31.32 6.20
N ALA A 291 29.57 30.52 7.21
CA ALA A 291 29.89 29.10 7.06
C ALA A 291 28.67 28.32 6.53
N PHE A 292 27.50 28.53 7.12
CA PHE A 292 26.23 27.93 6.70
C PHE A 292 25.93 28.25 5.23
N THR A 293 25.98 29.52 4.84
CA THR A 293 25.69 29.96 3.46
C THR A 293 26.67 29.34 2.47
N TYR A 294 27.93 29.17 2.87
CA TYR A 294 28.93 28.48 2.05
C TYR A 294 28.62 26.99 1.89
N ILE A 295 28.26 26.29 2.97
CA ILE A 295 27.88 24.86 2.92
C ILE A 295 26.65 24.69 2.04
N PHE A 296 25.62 25.50 2.28
CA PHE A 296 24.35 25.40 1.56
C PHE A 296 24.53 25.67 0.06
N LYS A 297 25.17 26.79 -0.31
CA LYS A 297 25.40 27.14 -1.73
C LYS A 297 26.19 26.07 -2.47
N ASN A 298 27.34 25.65 -1.92
CA ASN A 298 28.21 24.69 -2.63
C ASN A 298 27.64 23.27 -2.57
N GLY A 299 26.96 22.89 -1.49
CA GLY A 299 26.29 21.60 -1.37
C GLY A 299 25.15 21.45 -2.38
N PHE A 300 24.31 22.49 -2.59
CA PHE A 300 23.27 22.47 -3.63
C PHE A 300 23.84 22.41 -5.04
N ILE A 301 24.91 23.18 -5.33
CA ILE A 301 25.61 23.09 -6.62
C ILE A 301 26.15 21.68 -6.84
N TYR A 302 26.80 21.09 -5.84
CA TYR A 302 27.32 19.73 -5.91
C TYR A 302 26.21 18.69 -6.12
N SER A 303 25.07 18.86 -5.43
CA SER A 303 23.89 17.98 -5.57
C SER A 303 23.26 18.08 -6.97
N GLY A 304 23.17 19.29 -7.52
CA GLY A 304 22.64 19.52 -8.87
C GLY A 304 23.54 18.92 -9.96
N ILE A 305 24.85 19.10 -9.84
CA ILE A 305 25.82 18.47 -10.75
C ILE A 305 25.70 16.94 -10.67
N PHE A 306 25.62 16.39 -9.45
CA PHE A 306 25.47 14.96 -9.24
C PHE A 306 24.18 14.41 -9.85
N LEU A 307 23.06 15.12 -9.70
CA LEU A 307 21.81 14.76 -10.36
C LEU A 307 21.94 14.76 -11.88
N ILE A 308 22.57 15.78 -12.48
CA ILE A 308 22.78 15.84 -13.93
C ILE A 308 23.57 14.62 -14.40
N ILE A 309 24.60 14.19 -13.65
CA ILE A 309 25.37 12.99 -13.98
C ILE A 309 24.49 11.74 -13.92
N ILE A 310 23.73 11.53 -12.83
CA ILE A 310 22.79 10.41 -12.70
C ILE A 310 21.78 10.42 -13.85
N TRP A 311 21.24 11.59 -14.18
CA TRP A 311 20.25 11.75 -15.24
C TRP A 311 20.82 11.39 -16.61
N ILE A 312 22.03 11.86 -16.94
CA ILE A 312 22.71 11.52 -18.20
C ILE A 312 22.96 10.02 -18.27
N LEU A 313 23.48 9.41 -17.19
CA LEU A 313 23.73 7.97 -17.14
C LEU A 313 22.42 7.18 -17.32
N GLY A 314 21.35 7.59 -16.65
CA GLY A 314 20.04 6.96 -16.77
C GLY A 314 19.40 7.14 -18.14
N ALA A 315 19.43 8.34 -18.72
CA ALA A 315 18.85 8.64 -20.03
C ALA A 315 19.59 7.95 -21.20
N VAL A 316 20.88 7.65 -21.03
CA VAL A 316 21.66 6.84 -21.98
C VAL A 316 21.37 5.34 -21.81
N GLY A 317 20.75 4.92 -20.70
CA GLY A 317 20.44 3.51 -20.41
C GLY A 317 21.52 2.78 -19.63
N LEU A 318 22.52 3.49 -19.09
CA LEU A 318 23.61 2.88 -18.31
C LEU A 318 23.17 2.42 -16.91
N LEU A 319 22.03 2.91 -16.40
CA LEU A 319 21.49 2.50 -15.10
C LEU A 319 20.53 1.31 -15.22
N ASN A 320 19.62 1.35 -16.21
CA ASN A 320 18.67 0.30 -16.61
C ASN A 320 17.82 0.86 -17.79
N ASP A 321 17.30 0.03 -18.69
CA ASP A 321 16.34 0.46 -19.72
C ASP A 321 15.01 0.96 -19.12
N ASN A 322 14.52 0.36 -18.04
CA ASN A 322 13.31 0.85 -17.35
C ASN A 322 13.53 2.26 -16.77
N ILE A 323 14.71 2.51 -16.21
CA ILE A 323 15.09 3.84 -15.70
C ILE A 323 15.17 4.85 -16.84
N LYS A 324 15.66 4.43 -18.02
CA LYS A 324 15.75 5.28 -19.20
C LYS A 324 14.38 5.69 -19.72
N GLU A 325 13.40 4.80 -19.75
CA GLU A 325 12.03 5.12 -20.14
C GLU A 325 11.40 6.11 -19.15
N VAL A 326 11.47 5.82 -17.85
CA VAL A 326 10.97 6.71 -16.81
C VAL A 326 11.60 8.10 -16.90
N LEU A 327 12.94 8.20 -16.99
CA LEU A 327 13.64 9.49 -17.05
C LEU A 327 13.39 10.28 -18.35
N ARG A 328 12.86 9.65 -19.40
CA ARG A 328 12.46 10.33 -20.65
C ARG A 328 11.07 10.94 -20.56
N GLU A 329 10.24 10.51 -19.62
CA GLU A 329 8.94 11.12 -19.42
C GLU A 329 9.09 12.59 -18.99
N PRO A 330 8.47 13.55 -19.71
CA PRO A 330 8.52 14.97 -19.34
C PRO A 330 8.04 15.24 -17.91
N ARG A 331 7.16 14.38 -17.38
CA ARG A 331 6.62 14.45 -16.01
C ARG A 331 7.72 14.29 -14.96
N MET A 332 8.80 13.56 -15.25
CA MET A 332 9.92 13.41 -14.32
C MET A 332 10.66 14.72 -14.05
N LEU A 333 10.58 15.71 -14.94
CA LEU A 333 11.16 17.03 -14.71
C LEU A 333 10.55 17.73 -13.48
N LEU A 334 9.30 17.40 -13.12
CA LEU A 334 8.63 17.92 -11.93
C LEU A 334 9.32 17.46 -10.63
N PHE A 335 10.02 16.32 -10.66
CA PHE A 335 10.69 15.73 -9.50
C PHE A 335 12.16 16.15 -9.37
N ILE A 336 12.76 16.80 -10.38
CA ILE A 336 14.15 17.28 -10.34
C ILE A 336 14.46 18.05 -9.05
N PRO A 337 13.67 19.07 -8.65
CA PRO A 337 13.99 19.84 -7.45
C PRO A 337 13.99 18.99 -6.17
N ASN A 338 13.06 18.03 -6.06
CA ASN A 338 13.00 17.08 -4.95
C ASN A 338 14.23 16.17 -4.95
N MET A 339 14.64 15.66 -6.11
CA MET A 339 15.84 14.82 -6.24
C MET A 339 17.12 15.57 -5.87
N ILE A 340 17.25 16.85 -6.23
CA ILE A 340 18.36 17.69 -5.78
C ILE A 340 18.38 17.79 -4.26
N ILE A 341 17.22 17.98 -3.62
CA ILE A 341 17.14 18.06 -2.15
C ILE A 341 17.45 16.71 -1.51
N TYR A 342 16.97 15.60 -2.07
CA TYR A 342 17.29 14.26 -1.56
C TYR A 342 18.77 13.96 -1.65
N ILE A 343 19.41 14.25 -2.78
CA ILE A 343 20.87 14.15 -2.94
C ILE A 343 21.56 15.08 -1.93
N PHE A 344 21.08 16.32 -1.76
CA PHE A 344 21.62 17.26 -0.79
C PHE A 344 21.57 16.70 0.63
N LEU A 345 20.44 16.13 1.05
CA LEU A 345 20.29 15.53 2.37
C LEU A 345 21.14 14.27 2.51
N PHE A 346 21.21 13.45 1.47
CA PHE A 346 22.04 12.25 1.42
C PHE A 346 23.52 12.57 1.65
N LEU A 347 24.02 13.69 1.11
CA LEU A 347 25.38 14.18 1.33
C LEU A 347 25.73 14.47 2.80
N PHE A 348 24.73 14.66 3.67
CA PHE A 348 24.93 14.81 5.13
C PHE A 348 24.77 13.49 5.90
N GLY A 349 24.76 12.35 5.22
CA GLY A 349 24.60 11.05 5.86
C GLY A 349 23.16 10.67 6.18
N ASN A 350 22.18 11.36 5.58
CA ASN A 350 20.77 11.02 5.78
C ASN A 350 20.36 9.87 4.86
N PRO A 351 19.81 8.77 5.39
CA PRO A 351 19.35 7.64 4.61
C PRO A 351 18.13 8.06 3.80
N PHE A 352 18.14 7.65 2.54
CA PHE A 352 17.02 7.80 1.64
C PHE A 352 16.30 6.46 1.55
N ASN A 353 15.04 6.45 1.98
CA ASN A 353 14.22 5.25 1.94
C ASN A 353 13.21 5.38 0.79
N VAL A 354 13.16 4.34 -0.03
CA VAL A 354 12.07 4.03 -0.95
C VAL A 354 11.37 2.82 -0.35
N VAL A 355 10.16 2.96 0.16
CA VAL A 355 9.36 1.83 0.66
C VAL A 355 8.10 1.77 -0.20
N ILE A 356 7.73 0.58 -0.67
CA ILE A 356 6.50 0.29 -1.41
C ILE A 356 5.95 -1.01 -0.83
N GLY A 357 4.85 -0.95 -0.08
CA GLY A 357 4.31 -2.14 0.57
C GLY A 357 5.22 -2.68 1.68
N SER A 358 5.46 -3.99 1.66
CA SER A 358 6.45 -4.69 2.49
C SER A 358 7.88 -4.57 1.94
N GLU A 359 8.02 -4.08 0.71
CA GLU A 359 9.30 -3.97 0.02
C GLU A 359 9.91 -2.58 0.19
N GLY A 360 11.22 -2.49 0.10
CA GLY A 360 11.88 -1.20 0.12
C GLY A 360 13.38 -1.24 -0.08
N ILE A 361 13.90 -0.14 -0.56
CA ILE A 361 15.33 0.16 -0.64
C ILE A 361 15.64 1.22 0.41
N ASN A 362 16.59 0.91 1.28
CA ASN A 362 17.22 1.89 2.15
C ASN A 362 18.62 2.19 1.60
N LEU A 363 18.77 3.38 1.01
CA LEU A 363 20.05 3.92 0.58
C LEU A 363 20.66 4.70 1.74
N ASN A 364 21.62 4.10 2.43
CA ASN A 364 22.44 4.78 3.42
C ASN A 364 23.86 4.95 2.90
N VAL A 365 24.58 5.96 3.39
CA VAL A 365 25.96 6.25 2.99
C VAL A 365 26.87 5.04 3.16
N PHE A 366 26.67 4.26 4.22
CA PHE A 366 27.52 3.10 4.53
C PHE A 366 26.92 1.75 4.12
N LYS A 367 25.63 1.71 3.76
CA LYS A 367 24.93 0.46 3.46
C LYS A 367 23.77 0.74 2.52
N VAL A 368 23.74 0.04 1.39
CA VAL A 368 22.52 -0.14 0.61
C VAL A 368 21.89 -1.44 1.07
N SER A 369 20.62 -1.43 1.46
CA SER A 369 19.88 -2.64 1.77
C SER A 369 18.53 -2.61 1.07
N GLY A 370 18.27 -3.62 0.24
CA GLY A 370 16.93 -3.97 -0.21
C GLY A 370 16.26 -4.91 0.78
N SER A 371 14.96 -4.76 0.95
CA SER A 371 14.06 -5.73 1.56
C SER A 371 12.91 -6.01 0.60
N GLY A 372 12.48 -7.26 0.47
CA GLY A 372 11.46 -7.66 -0.50
C GLY A 372 12.04 -8.45 -1.68
N TYR A 373 11.14 -9.05 -2.47
CA TYR A 373 11.49 -9.93 -3.58
C TYR A 373 12.13 -9.14 -4.73
N ILE A 374 11.61 -7.94 -5.00
CA ILE A 374 12.10 -7.07 -6.10
C ILE A 374 13.54 -6.56 -5.87
N PHE A 375 14.00 -6.50 -4.60
CA PHE A 375 15.25 -5.81 -4.23
C PHE A 375 16.30 -6.72 -3.54
N SER A 376 16.08 -8.02 -3.50
CA SER A 376 16.88 -9.00 -2.75
C SER A 376 18.36 -9.04 -3.18
N ASP A 377 18.66 -8.82 -4.46
CA ASP A 377 20.02 -8.90 -5.01
C ASP A 377 20.86 -7.62 -4.91
N LEU A 378 20.33 -6.52 -4.37
CA LEU A 378 21.07 -5.25 -4.29
C LEU A 378 22.25 -5.25 -3.30
N ASN A 379 22.36 -6.28 -2.45
CA ASN A 379 23.39 -6.40 -1.42
C ASN A 379 24.83 -6.52 -1.97
N THR A 380 25.03 -6.78 -3.27
CA THR A 380 26.35 -6.95 -3.90
C THR A 380 26.84 -5.74 -4.69
N SER A 381 26.13 -4.60 -4.66
CA SER A 381 26.48 -3.40 -5.40
C SER A 381 27.63 -2.60 -4.77
N TYR A 382 28.85 -3.16 -4.76
CA TYR A 382 30.10 -2.47 -4.38
C TYR A 382 30.24 -1.09 -5.03
N GLY A 383 29.65 -0.94 -6.20
CA GLY A 383 29.58 0.30 -6.91
C GLY A 383 28.85 1.46 -6.25
N LEU A 384 27.69 1.18 -5.62
CA LEU A 384 26.96 2.21 -4.86
C LEU A 384 27.76 2.63 -3.62
N ILE A 385 28.54 1.72 -3.02
CA ILE A 385 29.43 2.04 -1.90
C ILE A 385 30.53 3.01 -2.34
N VAL A 386 31.19 2.76 -3.48
CA VAL A 386 32.25 3.66 -3.97
C VAL A 386 31.68 5.02 -4.37
N LEU A 387 30.49 5.05 -4.98
CA LEU A 387 29.75 6.29 -5.26
C LEU A 387 29.48 7.08 -3.96
N ASN A 388 29.04 6.40 -2.90
CA ASN A 388 28.81 7.01 -1.58
C ASN A 388 30.10 7.56 -0.95
N ILE A 389 31.24 6.87 -1.10
CA ILE A 389 32.53 7.37 -0.61
C ILE A 389 32.91 8.68 -1.30
N LEU A 390 32.77 8.75 -2.64
CA LEU A 390 33.09 9.95 -3.41
C LEU A 390 32.20 11.14 -3.03
N ILE A 391 30.90 10.87 -2.83
CA ILE A 391 29.89 11.80 -2.32
C ILE A 391 30.31 12.36 -0.95
N VAL A 392 30.69 11.49 0.01
CA VAL A 392 31.10 11.88 1.36
C VAL A 392 32.39 12.70 1.34
N ILE A 393 33.38 12.35 0.50
CA ILE A 393 34.64 13.10 0.38
C ILE A 393 34.38 14.50 -0.19
N GLY A 394 33.54 14.60 -1.23
CA GLY A 394 33.15 15.87 -1.85
C GLY A 394 32.49 16.80 -0.83
N MET A 395 31.47 16.31 -0.12
CA MET A 395 30.76 17.11 0.88
C MET A 395 31.62 17.41 2.11
N GLY A 396 32.40 16.42 2.59
CA GLY A 396 33.33 16.59 3.69
C GLY A 396 34.34 17.70 3.42
N SER A 397 34.80 17.83 2.16
CA SER A 397 35.69 18.93 1.73
C SER A 397 35.00 20.31 1.76
N ILE A 398 33.73 20.38 1.38
CA ILE A 398 32.93 21.62 1.45
C ILE A 398 32.74 22.05 2.91
N ILE A 399 32.32 21.12 3.76
CA ILE A 399 32.12 21.35 5.20
C ILE A 399 33.43 21.76 5.86
N TYR A 400 34.52 21.05 5.59
CA TYR A 400 35.83 21.36 6.13
C TYR A 400 36.26 22.80 5.83
N LYS A 401 36.08 23.26 4.58
CA LYS A 401 36.37 24.65 4.17
C LYS A 401 35.45 25.68 4.82
N ALA A 402 34.19 25.34 5.07
CA ALA A 402 33.26 26.21 5.74
C ALA A 402 33.62 26.42 7.21
N ILE A 403 33.93 25.32 7.92
CA ILE A 403 34.30 25.34 9.34
C ILE A 403 35.65 26.09 9.53
N LYS A 404 36.50 26.18 8.49
CA LYS A 404 37.71 27.04 8.49
C LYS A 404 37.43 28.52 8.75
N LYS A 405 36.21 28.96 8.49
CA LYS A 405 35.80 30.36 8.65
C LYS A 405 35.31 30.68 10.07
N LEU A 406 35.12 29.68 10.92
CA LEU A 406 34.74 29.91 12.31
C LEU A 406 35.95 30.43 13.10
N SER A 407 35.72 31.38 14.01
CA SER A 407 36.77 31.87 14.89
C SER A 407 37.30 30.76 15.80
N LYS A 408 38.58 30.89 16.16
CA LYS A 408 39.23 29.97 17.09
C LYS A 408 38.73 30.14 18.52
N GLU A 409 38.35 31.36 18.89
CA GLU A 409 37.83 31.67 20.21
C GLU A 409 36.41 31.11 20.32
N ASN A 410 36.12 30.33 21.37
CA ASN A 410 34.83 29.65 21.52
C ASN A 410 34.45 28.75 20.31
N TYR A 411 35.42 28.17 19.60
CA TYR A 411 35.20 27.34 18.41
C TYR A 411 34.06 26.32 18.55
N PHE A 412 34.01 25.57 19.65
CA PHE A 412 32.95 24.58 19.89
C PHE A 412 31.55 25.20 20.03
N LYS A 413 31.45 26.41 20.59
CA LYS A 413 30.18 27.13 20.68
C LYS A 413 29.68 27.51 19.28
N HIS A 414 30.56 28.10 18.46
CA HIS A 414 30.26 28.42 17.07
C HIS A 414 29.91 27.16 16.26
N LEU A 415 30.63 26.05 16.48
CA LEU A 415 30.36 24.77 15.83
C LEU A 415 28.99 24.20 16.24
N ILE A 416 28.61 24.26 17.51
CA ILE A 416 27.28 23.83 18.00
C ILE A 416 26.18 24.67 17.36
N ILE A 417 26.35 26.00 17.30
CA ILE A 417 25.39 26.91 16.65
C ILE A 417 25.26 26.58 15.16
N LEU A 418 26.38 26.45 14.44
CA LEU A 418 26.40 26.07 13.03
C LEU A 418 25.71 24.72 12.78
N SER A 419 26.03 23.71 13.59
CA SER A 419 25.44 22.36 13.49
C SER A 419 23.93 22.41 13.75
N GLY A 420 23.49 23.20 14.71
CA GLY A 420 22.07 23.44 14.99
C GLY A 420 21.34 24.11 13.82
N ILE A 421 21.92 25.15 13.22
CA ILE A 421 21.34 25.84 12.06
C ILE A 421 21.18 24.87 10.88
N ILE A 422 22.24 24.11 10.56
CA ILE A 422 22.21 23.13 9.46
C ILE A 422 21.17 22.03 9.73
N ALA A 423 21.13 21.49 10.96
CA ALA A 423 20.18 20.45 11.33
C ALA A 423 18.73 20.92 11.17
N VAL A 424 18.40 22.13 11.63
CA VAL A 424 17.05 22.72 11.46
C VAL A 424 16.71 22.86 9.97
N ILE A 425 17.61 23.42 9.17
CA ILE A 425 17.36 23.67 7.75
C ILE A 425 17.24 22.37 6.95
N ASN A 426 18.11 21.39 7.21
CA ASN A 426 18.01 20.06 6.59
C ASN A 426 16.71 19.35 6.98
N THR A 427 16.27 19.50 8.23
CA THR A 427 14.99 18.96 8.69
C THR A 427 13.81 19.62 7.96
N SER A 428 13.85 20.93 7.75
CA SER A 428 12.85 21.64 6.95
C SER A 428 12.87 21.19 5.49
N LEU A 429 14.06 21.04 4.88
CA LEU A 429 14.21 20.53 3.52
C LEU A 429 13.70 19.09 3.38
N ALA A 430 13.99 18.22 4.35
CA ALA A 430 13.48 16.85 4.38
C ALA A 430 11.96 16.82 4.44
N TYR A 431 11.36 17.70 5.24
CA TYR A 431 9.91 17.85 5.29
C TYR A 431 9.35 18.34 3.94
N ILE A 432 9.94 19.40 3.37
CA ILE A 432 9.51 20.03 2.10
C ILE A 432 9.72 19.12 0.89
N ALA A 433 10.72 18.23 0.90
CA ALA A 433 10.94 17.33 -0.23
C ALA A 433 10.11 16.06 -0.15
N ARG A 434 9.62 15.71 1.05
CA ARG A 434 9.01 14.42 1.36
C ARG A 434 7.83 14.12 0.43
N PHE A 435 7.87 12.92 -0.11
CA PHE A 435 6.76 12.29 -0.81
C PHE A 435 6.37 11.04 -0.01
N SER A 436 5.20 11.02 0.62
CA SER A 436 4.72 9.80 1.25
C SER A 436 3.22 9.62 1.14
N ILE A 437 2.83 8.46 0.65
CA ILE A 437 1.48 7.93 0.73
C ILE A 437 1.49 6.94 1.90
N GLY A 438 1.02 7.40 3.05
CA GLY A 438 0.87 6.55 4.22
C GLY A 438 -0.56 6.04 4.27
N ILE A 439 -0.75 4.73 4.25
CA ILE A 439 -2.05 4.13 4.51
C ILE A 439 -2.04 3.59 5.94
N SER A 440 -3.09 3.87 6.70
CA SER A 440 -3.26 3.36 8.08
C SER A 440 -4.72 3.01 8.31
N GLY A 441 -5.04 1.79 8.74
CA GLY A 441 -6.41 1.34 8.94
C GLY A 441 -6.49 -0.18 9.05
N ASN A 442 -7.71 -0.70 9.13
CA ASN A 442 -7.98 -2.12 8.90
C ASN A 442 -8.05 -2.35 7.37
N PHE A 443 -6.97 -2.90 6.81
CA PHE A 443 -6.83 -3.05 5.35
C PHE A 443 -7.56 -4.26 4.81
N GLU A 444 -7.77 -5.28 5.64
CA GLU A 444 -8.45 -6.50 5.22
C GLU A 444 -9.85 -6.17 4.67
N THR A 445 -10.51 -5.18 5.28
CA THR A 445 -11.81 -4.70 4.85
C THR A 445 -11.74 -3.80 3.62
N LEU A 446 -10.65 -3.02 3.48
CA LEU A 446 -10.43 -2.16 2.31
C LEU A 446 -10.09 -2.98 1.06
N GLU A 447 -9.29 -4.02 1.23
CA GLU A 447 -8.96 -5.04 0.23
C GLU A 447 -10.24 -5.76 -0.19
N LYS A 448 -11.03 -6.28 0.76
CA LYS A 448 -12.36 -6.85 0.45
C LYS A 448 -13.27 -5.89 -0.32
N VAL A 449 -13.25 -4.59 -0.03
CA VAL A 449 -14.03 -3.59 -0.78
C VAL A 449 -13.45 -3.35 -2.16
N PHE A 450 -12.13 -3.23 -2.31
CA PHE A 450 -11.51 -3.03 -3.62
C PHE A 450 -11.66 -4.25 -4.52
N ASP A 451 -11.52 -5.45 -3.97
CA ASP A 451 -11.78 -6.71 -4.66
C ASP A 451 -13.25 -6.81 -5.07
N LEU A 452 -14.18 -6.49 -4.16
CA LEU A 452 -15.62 -6.65 -4.41
C LEU A 452 -16.21 -5.55 -5.31
N VAL A 453 -15.67 -4.32 -5.26
CA VAL A 453 -16.16 -3.17 -6.04
C VAL A 453 -15.43 -3.05 -7.38
N LEU A 454 -14.10 -3.21 -7.39
CA LEU A 454 -13.30 -2.98 -8.60
C LEU A 454 -12.88 -4.25 -9.32
N GLY A 455 -13.08 -5.45 -8.74
CA GLY A 455 -12.62 -6.71 -9.32
C GLY A 455 -11.09 -6.79 -9.46
N MET A 456 -10.36 -5.82 -8.92
CA MET A 456 -8.92 -5.77 -8.96
C MET A 456 -8.41 -6.40 -7.67
N GLY A 457 -8.04 -7.68 -7.74
CA GLY A 457 -7.36 -8.43 -6.68
C GLY A 457 -5.98 -7.84 -6.37
N VAL A 458 -5.90 -6.58 -5.95
CA VAL A 458 -4.63 -5.93 -5.60
C VAL A 458 -4.34 -6.33 -4.17
N PRO A 459 -3.33 -7.18 -3.91
CA PRO A 459 -2.98 -7.56 -2.54
C PRO A 459 -2.42 -6.34 -1.80
N ILE A 460 -3.27 -5.63 -1.08
CA ILE A 460 -2.85 -4.48 -0.27
C ILE A 460 -2.40 -5.04 1.08
N SER A 461 -1.10 -5.34 1.21
CA SER A 461 -0.56 -5.79 2.50
C SER A 461 -0.99 -4.83 3.64
N THR A 462 -1.29 -5.40 4.81
CA THR A 462 -1.87 -4.72 5.98
C THR A 462 -1.09 -3.51 6.52
N LYS A 463 0.09 -3.22 5.97
CA LYS A 463 0.87 -1.99 6.17
C LYS A 463 1.52 -1.50 4.88
N GLY A 464 0.73 -1.23 3.85
CA GLY A 464 1.20 -0.54 2.65
C GLY A 464 1.61 0.91 2.95
N LYS A 465 2.91 1.19 3.00
CA LYS A 465 3.42 2.57 3.05
C LYS A 465 4.29 2.82 1.83
N MET A 466 3.80 3.66 0.90
CA MET A 466 4.68 4.21 -0.11
C MET A 466 5.41 5.42 0.49
N PHE A 467 6.69 5.28 0.79
CA PHE A 467 7.49 6.34 1.39
C PHE A 467 8.73 6.59 0.54
N LEU A 468 8.84 7.80 0.01
CA LEU A 468 10.03 8.30 -0.65
C LEU A 468 10.57 9.49 0.13
N GLY A 469 11.71 9.33 0.80
CA GLY A 469 12.36 10.46 1.46
C GLY A 469 13.24 10.07 2.65
N THR A 470 13.52 11.06 3.50
CA THR A 470 14.37 10.91 4.69
C THR A 470 13.54 11.10 5.97
N PRO A 471 13.75 10.29 7.04
CA PRO A 471 13.00 10.47 8.29
C PRO A 471 13.38 11.78 9.00
N ILE A 472 12.41 12.67 9.24
CA ILE A 472 12.60 14.05 9.74
C ILE A 472 13.49 14.12 11.00
N ILE A 473 13.19 13.34 12.05
CA ILE A 473 13.94 13.35 13.32
C ILE A 473 15.36 12.83 13.09
N PHE A 474 15.49 11.77 12.30
CA PHE A 474 16.79 11.20 11.96
C PHE A 474 17.63 12.21 11.18
N THR A 475 17.00 12.97 10.28
CA THR A 475 17.66 14.04 9.51
C THR A 475 18.25 15.12 10.41
N PHE A 476 17.53 15.52 11.46
CA PHE A 476 18.05 16.45 12.45
C PHE A 476 19.29 15.90 13.16
N ILE A 477 19.19 14.68 13.70
CA ILE A 477 20.25 14.04 14.49
C ILE A 477 21.50 13.85 13.63
N MET A 478 21.34 13.24 12.44
CA MET A 478 22.46 12.95 11.56
C MET A 478 23.12 14.20 11.03
N SER A 479 22.35 15.20 10.59
CA SER A 479 22.93 16.46 10.11
C SER A 479 23.71 17.18 11.21
N PHE A 480 23.21 17.17 12.46
CA PHE A 480 23.91 17.73 13.61
C PHE A 480 25.21 16.97 13.90
N VAL A 481 25.11 15.64 14.06
CA VAL A 481 26.25 14.77 14.40
C VAL A 481 27.32 14.81 13.31
N PHE A 482 26.92 14.77 12.03
CA PHE A 482 27.84 14.78 10.90
C PHE A 482 28.68 16.07 10.87
N ILE A 483 28.04 17.25 11.00
CA ILE A 483 28.74 18.53 11.02
C ILE A 483 29.62 18.66 12.27
N PHE A 484 29.11 18.23 13.42
CA PHE A 484 29.87 18.26 14.66
C PHE A 484 31.12 17.39 14.60
N ILE A 485 31.01 16.14 14.11
CA ILE A 485 32.15 15.23 13.93
C ILE A 485 33.17 15.82 12.96
N MET A 486 32.73 16.37 11.82
CA MET A 486 33.65 17.01 10.87
C MET A 486 34.37 18.22 11.48
N GLY A 487 33.68 19.00 12.33
CA GLY A 487 34.27 20.11 13.05
C GLY A 487 35.26 19.69 14.14
N VAL A 488 34.95 18.62 14.89
CA VAL A 488 35.84 18.02 15.88
C VAL A 488 37.08 17.44 15.20
N PHE A 489 36.89 16.69 14.11
CA PHE A 489 37.97 16.13 13.30
C PHE A 489 38.89 17.23 12.80
N ARG A 490 38.33 18.30 12.23
CA ARG A 490 39.09 19.48 11.80
C ARG A 490 39.91 20.08 12.95
N TYR A 491 39.30 20.26 14.12
CA TYR A 491 39.98 20.86 15.28
C TYR A 491 41.19 20.02 15.72
N TYR A 492 41.00 18.71 15.91
CA TYR A 492 42.07 17.83 16.41
C TYR A 492 43.11 17.46 15.34
N VAL A 493 42.68 17.15 14.12
CA VAL A 493 43.57 16.66 13.05
C VAL A 493 44.20 17.82 12.29
N GLY A 494 43.44 18.89 12.05
CA GLY A 494 43.90 20.07 11.31
C GLY A 494 44.94 20.89 12.06
N GLU A 495 44.86 20.97 13.40
CA GLU A 495 45.87 21.73 14.18
C GLU A 495 47.10 20.91 14.58
N LYS A 496 47.00 19.57 14.72
CA LYS A 496 48.11 18.74 15.22
C LYS A 496 48.94 18.03 14.15
N SER A 497 48.48 17.91 12.91
CA SER A 497 49.13 17.05 11.91
C SER A 497 49.62 17.80 10.67
N LYS A 498 50.55 17.20 9.92
CA LYS A 498 51.05 17.64 8.59
C LYS A 498 49.97 17.70 7.49
N PHE A 499 48.70 17.87 7.84
CA PHE A 499 47.59 18.08 6.90
C PHE A 499 47.76 19.35 6.07
N LEU A 500 48.68 20.24 6.43
CA LEU A 500 49.15 21.34 5.58
C LEU A 500 49.57 20.86 4.17
N LEU A 501 50.16 19.67 4.04
CA LEU A 501 50.47 19.07 2.74
C LEU A 501 49.20 18.73 1.96
N PHE A 502 48.20 18.16 2.62
CA PHE A 502 46.92 17.83 1.99
C PHE A 502 46.10 19.09 1.66
N GLU A 503 46.11 20.11 2.53
CA GLU A 503 45.51 21.41 2.25
C GLU A 503 46.19 22.08 1.06
N ASN A 504 47.51 22.14 1.03
CA ASN A 504 48.28 22.69 -0.09
C ASN A 504 48.01 21.91 -1.37
N PHE A 505 47.88 20.58 -1.30
CA PHE A 505 47.48 19.75 -2.43
C PHE A 505 46.06 20.10 -2.92
N LEU A 506 45.08 20.21 -2.02
CA LEU A 506 43.69 20.55 -2.36
C LEU A 506 43.56 21.98 -2.91
N GLU A 507 44.35 22.93 -2.42
CA GLU A 507 44.37 24.30 -2.95
C GLU A 507 45.05 24.37 -4.31
N LYS A 508 46.26 23.79 -4.43
CA LYS A 508 47.03 23.76 -5.68
C LYS A 508 46.25 23.07 -6.80
N ASN A 509 45.59 21.96 -6.47
CA ASN A 509 44.89 21.13 -7.45
C ASN A 509 43.36 21.30 -7.40
N LYS A 510 42.84 22.42 -6.87
CA LYS A 510 41.41 22.61 -6.64
C LYS A 510 40.52 22.27 -7.86
N LYS A 511 40.90 22.76 -9.05
CA LYS A 511 40.16 22.46 -10.29
C LYS A 511 40.30 20.99 -10.69
N GLN A 512 41.50 20.43 -10.56
CA GLN A 512 41.79 19.05 -10.93
C GLN A 512 41.10 18.06 -9.99
N VAL A 513 41.09 18.29 -8.67
CA VAL A 513 40.38 17.43 -7.71
C VAL A 513 38.88 17.45 -7.97
N GLN A 514 38.31 18.60 -8.36
CA GLN A 514 36.90 18.69 -8.77
C GLN A 514 36.64 17.90 -10.07
N ILE A 515 37.50 18.04 -11.08
CA ILE A 515 37.34 17.35 -12.38
C ILE A 515 37.60 15.84 -12.24
N ILE A 516 38.73 15.45 -11.63
CA ILE A 516 39.13 14.06 -11.38
C ILE A 516 38.10 13.37 -10.50
N GLY A 517 37.62 14.03 -9.44
CA GLY A 517 36.53 13.49 -8.61
C GLY A 517 35.27 13.20 -9.43
N MET A 518 34.91 14.06 -10.38
CA MET A 518 33.79 13.82 -11.29
C MET A 518 34.05 12.69 -12.29
N ILE A 519 35.25 12.62 -12.87
CA ILE A 519 35.64 11.53 -13.76
C ILE A 519 35.62 10.19 -13.02
N LEU A 520 36.13 10.14 -11.78
CA LEU A 520 36.09 8.96 -10.94
C LEU A 520 34.65 8.54 -10.61
N ILE A 521 33.76 9.49 -10.31
CA ILE A 521 32.33 9.20 -10.13
C ILE A 521 31.75 8.56 -11.39
N ILE A 522 32.04 9.09 -12.58
CA ILE A 522 31.53 8.55 -13.85
C ILE A 522 32.09 7.14 -14.10
N ILE A 523 33.41 6.95 -13.96
CA ILE A 523 34.08 5.66 -14.18
C ILE A 523 33.55 4.61 -13.20
N VAL A 524 33.49 4.95 -11.91
CA VAL A 524 32.96 4.07 -10.88
C VAL A 524 31.53 3.70 -11.21
N SER A 525 30.65 4.68 -11.49
CA SER A 525 29.26 4.39 -11.87
C SER A 525 29.18 3.45 -13.06
N ILE A 526 29.96 3.68 -14.14
CA ILE A 526 29.96 2.78 -15.30
C ILE A 526 30.40 1.35 -14.92
N MET A 527 31.49 1.20 -14.16
CA MET A 527 31.98 -0.12 -13.75
C MET A 527 31.01 -0.83 -12.80
N SER A 528 30.35 -0.07 -11.94
CA SER A 528 29.40 -0.53 -10.92
C SER A 528 28.16 -1.17 -11.50
N PHE A 529 27.58 -0.53 -12.51
CA PHE A 529 26.34 -1.00 -13.14
C PHE A 529 26.62 -2.09 -14.17
N LYS A 530 27.81 -2.10 -14.80
CA LYS A 530 28.19 -3.15 -15.75
C LYS A 530 28.46 -4.52 -15.11
N TYR A 531 28.85 -4.56 -13.83
CA TYR A 531 29.15 -5.82 -13.11
C TYR A 531 27.98 -6.39 -12.29
N GLY A 532 26.93 -5.59 -12.05
CA GLY A 532 25.74 -6.00 -11.29
C GLY A 532 24.57 -6.46 -12.16
N LEU A 533 24.69 -6.35 -13.48
CA LEU A 533 23.75 -6.97 -14.40
C LEU A 533 24.19 -8.44 -14.54
N PRO A 534 23.41 -9.43 -14.07
CA PRO A 534 23.61 -10.80 -14.53
C PRO A 534 23.65 -10.75 -16.06
N ASN A 535 24.66 -11.39 -16.66
CA ASN A 535 24.69 -11.58 -18.10
C ASN A 535 23.30 -12.07 -18.54
N ASP A 536 22.83 -11.50 -19.64
CA ASP A 536 21.49 -11.61 -20.22
C ASP A 536 20.95 -13.05 -20.42
N ASP A 537 21.68 -14.08 -20.04
CA ASP A 537 21.25 -15.48 -20.11
C ASP A 537 20.08 -15.78 -19.14
N SER A 538 19.83 -14.94 -18.13
CA SER A 538 18.62 -15.02 -17.28
C SER A 538 17.50 -14.06 -17.70
N LYS A 539 17.68 -13.23 -18.73
CA LYS A 539 16.61 -12.36 -19.25
C LYS A 539 15.63 -13.08 -20.18
N GLY A 540 15.82 -14.37 -20.42
CA GLY A 540 14.81 -15.24 -21.04
C GLY A 540 13.62 -15.58 -20.13
N ALA A 541 13.67 -15.29 -18.82
CA ALA A 541 12.64 -15.78 -17.90
C ALA A 541 11.61 -14.73 -17.44
N PHE A 542 11.79 -13.43 -17.71
CA PHE A 542 10.95 -12.42 -17.02
C PHE A 542 10.50 -11.20 -17.80
N ASN A 543 10.84 -11.02 -19.09
CA ASN A 543 10.50 -9.75 -19.75
C ASN A 543 10.15 -9.79 -21.25
N LYS A 544 9.73 -10.93 -21.78
CA LYS A 544 8.96 -10.94 -23.04
C LYS A 544 7.80 -11.92 -22.94
N ASN A 545 6.59 -11.34 -22.93
CA ASN A 545 5.27 -11.93 -23.23
C ASN A 545 4.46 -12.46 -22.04
N GLN A 546 3.67 -11.57 -21.43
CA GLN A 546 2.45 -11.96 -20.68
C GLN A 546 1.16 -11.37 -21.28
N SER A 547 1.19 -10.78 -22.50
CA SER A 547 -0.05 -10.33 -23.15
C SER A 547 -0.05 -10.14 -24.69
N SER A 548 0.83 -10.79 -25.48
CA SER A 548 0.63 -10.81 -26.96
C SER A 548 1.53 -11.72 -27.81
N ASP A 549 2.44 -12.54 -27.28
CA ASP A 549 3.31 -13.41 -28.13
C ASP A 549 3.45 -14.84 -27.54
N TYR A 550 2.32 -15.49 -27.27
CA TYR A 550 2.23 -16.95 -27.06
C TYR A 550 2.41 -17.75 -28.37
N GLY A 551 3.17 -17.20 -29.33
CA GLY A 551 3.14 -17.64 -30.71
C GLY A 551 4.30 -18.51 -31.20
N ASN A 552 5.53 -18.43 -30.67
CA ASN A 552 6.68 -18.96 -31.42
C ASN A 552 7.96 -19.40 -30.67
N GLU A 553 7.97 -19.58 -29.35
CA GLU A 553 9.16 -20.10 -28.64
C GLU A 553 9.02 -21.53 -28.08
N THR A 554 8.28 -22.42 -28.77
CA THR A 554 8.13 -23.84 -28.38
C THR A 554 9.16 -24.81 -28.95
N ASN A 555 10.08 -24.41 -29.83
CA ASN A 555 10.82 -25.41 -30.63
C ASN A 555 12.14 -25.95 -30.03
N ASN A 556 12.48 -25.69 -28.77
CA ASN A 556 13.73 -26.23 -28.17
C ASN A 556 13.60 -26.84 -26.76
N TYR A 557 12.39 -26.91 -26.19
CA TYR A 557 12.10 -27.68 -24.96
C TYR A 557 11.27 -28.96 -25.24
N GLU A 558 11.17 -29.39 -26.50
CA GLU A 558 10.35 -30.55 -26.91
C GLU A 558 10.86 -31.94 -26.40
N ASN A 559 11.83 -32.01 -25.50
CA ASN A 559 12.34 -33.30 -25.00
C ASN A 559 12.46 -33.45 -23.49
N GLU A 560 12.11 -32.44 -22.67
CA GLU A 560 11.95 -32.64 -21.23
C GLU A 560 10.46 -32.76 -20.92
N SER A 561 10.01 -34.01 -20.89
CA SER A 561 8.67 -34.52 -20.56
C SER A 561 7.82 -33.59 -19.69
N ASN A 562 6.58 -33.33 -20.13
CA ASN A 562 5.44 -32.74 -19.41
C ASN A 562 5.36 -33.12 -17.91
N LYS A 563 6.19 -32.51 -17.07
CA LYS A 563 6.08 -32.63 -15.62
C LYS A 563 5.06 -31.62 -15.15
N ILE A 564 3.92 -32.13 -14.70
CA ILE A 564 2.91 -31.33 -13.99
C ILE A 564 3.52 -30.95 -12.64
N ILE A 565 3.80 -29.67 -12.43
CA ILE A 565 4.31 -29.14 -11.17
C ILE A 565 3.47 -27.92 -10.83
N PHE A 566 2.79 -27.97 -9.69
CA PHE A 566 2.16 -26.82 -9.05
C PHE A 566 2.36 -26.95 -7.54
N ASP A 567 2.52 -25.83 -6.85
CA ASP A 567 2.73 -25.78 -5.40
C ASP A 567 1.40 -25.79 -4.62
N GLU A 568 1.46 -26.05 -3.32
CA GLU A 568 0.28 -26.12 -2.45
C GLU A 568 -0.51 -24.80 -2.40
N ASP A 569 0.19 -23.68 -2.40
CA ASP A 569 -0.37 -22.33 -2.38
C ASP A 569 -1.04 -21.94 -3.72
N GLU A 570 -0.79 -22.70 -4.78
CA GLU A 570 -1.45 -22.51 -6.08
C GLU A 570 -2.82 -23.20 -6.15
N ILE A 571 -3.18 -24.06 -5.19
CA ILE A 571 -4.48 -24.74 -5.15
C ILE A 571 -5.57 -23.77 -4.67
N GLU A 572 -6.33 -23.21 -5.62
CA GLU A 572 -7.47 -22.36 -5.32
C GLU A 572 -8.67 -23.15 -4.79
N ARG A 573 -9.02 -24.26 -5.47
CA ARG A 573 -10.25 -25.01 -5.18
C ARG A 573 -10.17 -26.46 -5.63
N ILE A 574 -10.81 -27.34 -4.86
CA ILE A 574 -10.98 -28.76 -5.20
C ILE A 574 -12.48 -29.07 -5.29
N PHE A 575 -12.87 -29.88 -6.28
CA PHE A 575 -14.24 -30.33 -6.51
C PHE A 575 -14.32 -31.85 -6.54
N PHE A 576 -15.44 -32.41 -6.07
CA PHE A 576 -15.75 -33.83 -6.24
C PHE A 576 -16.03 -34.17 -7.70
N SER A 577 -15.35 -35.19 -8.23
CA SER A 577 -15.64 -35.83 -9.51
C SER A 577 -16.30 -37.20 -9.30
N LYS A 578 -16.15 -38.13 -10.25
CA LYS A 578 -16.69 -39.50 -10.20
C LYS A 578 -15.78 -40.42 -9.38
N ASP A 579 -16.34 -41.38 -8.63
CA ASP A 579 -15.59 -42.48 -8.03
C ASP A 579 -14.32 -42.07 -7.24
N ASP A 580 -14.48 -41.23 -6.20
CA ASP A 580 -13.39 -40.78 -5.31
C ASP A 580 -12.23 -40.03 -6.02
N THR A 581 -12.50 -39.51 -7.22
CA THR A 581 -11.60 -38.60 -7.93
C THR A 581 -11.99 -37.14 -7.74
N TYR A 582 -11.04 -36.24 -8.01
CA TYR A 582 -11.16 -34.82 -7.74
C TYR A 582 -10.76 -33.98 -8.95
N ILE A 583 -11.35 -32.79 -9.06
CA ILE A 583 -10.87 -31.75 -9.96
C ILE A 583 -10.16 -30.69 -9.11
N ILE A 584 -8.92 -30.37 -9.46
CA ILE A 584 -8.09 -29.36 -8.80
C ILE A 584 -8.06 -28.14 -9.72
N LYS A 585 -8.49 -26.99 -9.22
CA LYS A 585 -8.34 -25.70 -9.89
C LYS A 585 -7.16 -24.96 -9.25
N THR A 586 -6.24 -24.53 -10.09
CA THR A 586 -5.11 -23.67 -9.74
C THR A 586 -5.22 -22.33 -10.46
N TYR A 587 -4.27 -21.42 -10.22
CA TYR A 587 -4.15 -20.17 -10.99
C TYR A 587 -3.84 -20.40 -12.48
N GLU A 588 -3.10 -21.46 -12.79
CA GLU A 588 -2.61 -21.70 -14.16
C GLU A 588 -3.47 -22.69 -14.95
N GLY A 589 -4.29 -23.50 -14.28
CA GLY A 589 -5.07 -24.50 -14.97
C GLY A 589 -5.94 -25.40 -14.10
N LEU A 590 -6.43 -26.46 -14.74
CA LEU A 590 -7.34 -27.45 -14.19
C LEU A 590 -6.73 -28.84 -14.30
N PHE A 591 -6.75 -29.59 -13.20
CA PHE A 591 -6.19 -30.93 -13.11
C PHE A 591 -7.23 -31.93 -12.61
N TYR A 592 -7.10 -33.17 -13.04
CA TYR A 592 -7.84 -34.33 -12.57
C TYR A 592 -6.95 -35.15 -11.66
N PHE A 593 -7.43 -35.50 -10.46
CA PHE A 593 -6.72 -36.30 -9.49
C PHE A 593 -7.49 -37.57 -9.16
N ASP A 594 -6.89 -38.72 -9.44
CA ASP A 594 -7.38 -40.05 -9.09
C ASP A 594 -6.61 -40.55 -7.87
N ILE A 595 -7.25 -40.54 -6.70
CA ILE A 595 -6.62 -40.87 -5.42
C ILE A 595 -6.19 -42.34 -5.35
N ASP A 596 -7.00 -43.25 -5.91
CA ASP A 596 -6.74 -44.69 -5.87
C ASP A 596 -5.57 -45.07 -6.78
N LYS A 597 -5.40 -44.32 -7.88
CA LYS A 597 -4.28 -44.49 -8.81
C LYS A 597 -3.10 -43.58 -8.50
N ASN A 598 -3.21 -42.72 -7.48
CA ASN A 598 -2.21 -41.71 -7.13
C ASN A 598 -1.74 -40.89 -8.35
N LYS A 599 -2.67 -40.56 -9.25
CA LYS A 599 -2.36 -40.00 -10.57
C LYS A 599 -3.01 -38.64 -10.76
N ILE A 600 -2.20 -37.64 -11.09
CA ILE A 600 -2.65 -36.30 -11.48
C ILE A 600 -2.49 -36.15 -13.00
N LYS A 601 -3.51 -35.59 -13.65
CA LYS A 601 -3.53 -35.34 -15.09
C LYS A 601 -4.05 -33.92 -15.35
N GLU A 602 -3.33 -33.16 -16.16
CA GLU A 602 -3.80 -31.87 -16.66
C GLU A 602 -5.02 -32.04 -17.57
N LEU A 603 -6.06 -31.24 -17.32
CA LEU A 603 -7.28 -31.18 -18.13
C LEU A 603 -7.33 -29.92 -19.00
N PHE A 604 -6.80 -28.80 -18.50
CA PHE A 604 -6.90 -27.50 -19.16
C PHE A 604 -5.80 -26.55 -18.65
N ASN A 605 -5.16 -25.80 -19.55
CA ASN A 605 -4.01 -24.93 -19.26
C ASN A 605 -4.29 -23.48 -19.71
N ASN A 606 -5.16 -22.79 -18.98
CA ASN A 606 -5.37 -21.35 -19.06
C ASN A 606 -5.97 -20.89 -17.73
N ASP A 607 -5.88 -19.59 -17.43
CA ASP A 607 -6.53 -18.98 -16.27
C ASP A 607 -8.06 -19.10 -16.38
N VAL A 608 -8.65 -19.86 -15.44
CA VAL A 608 -10.07 -20.16 -15.40
C VAL A 608 -10.79 -19.17 -14.49
N LEU A 609 -11.57 -18.25 -15.07
CA LEU A 609 -12.40 -17.29 -14.33
C LEU A 609 -13.54 -17.99 -13.56
N PHE A 610 -14.29 -18.84 -14.26
CA PHE A 610 -15.44 -19.56 -13.69
C PHE A 610 -15.42 -21.02 -14.13
N LEU A 611 -15.86 -21.92 -13.26
CA LEU A 611 -16.06 -23.31 -13.66
C LEU A 611 -17.27 -23.94 -12.98
N ARG A 612 -17.92 -24.84 -13.71
CA ARG A 612 -19.00 -25.70 -13.22
C ARG A 612 -18.92 -27.07 -13.86
N GLN A 613 -18.92 -28.08 -13.01
CA GLN A 613 -19.04 -29.46 -13.43
C GLN A 613 -20.50 -29.84 -13.70
N SER A 614 -20.72 -30.73 -14.66
CA SER A 614 -22.01 -31.35 -14.95
C SER A 614 -22.52 -32.22 -13.78
N TYR A 615 -23.81 -32.55 -13.75
CA TYR A 615 -24.41 -33.38 -12.69
C TYR A 615 -23.97 -34.84 -12.76
N ASP A 616 -23.77 -35.38 -13.97
CA ASP A 616 -23.15 -36.68 -14.22
C ASP A 616 -21.67 -36.73 -13.83
N LYS A 617 -21.06 -35.56 -13.58
CA LYS A 617 -19.64 -35.35 -13.23
C LYS A 617 -18.65 -35.69 -14.35
N GLU A 618 -19.12 -35.90 -15.58
CA GLU A 618 -18.29 -36.31 -16.72
C GLU A 618 -17.79 -35.15 -17.58
N LYS A 619 -18.37 -33.96 -17.42
CA LYS A 619 -18.05 -32.74 -18.17
C LYS A 619 -17.80 -31.55 -17.25
N ILE A 620 -17.03 -30.58 -17.73
CA ILE A 620 -16.72 -29.34 -17.03
C ILE A 620 -16.93 -28.20 -18.02
N ALA A 621 -17.81 -27.27 -17.68
CA ALA A 621 -17.92 -25.99 -18.37
C ALA A 621 -17.06 -24.98 -17.64
N LEU A 622 -16.23 -24.25 -18.36
CA LEU A 622 -15.32 -23.25 -17.82
C LEU A 622 -15.36 -21.97 -18.66
N ILE A 623 -15.20 -20.83 -18.00
CA ILE A 623 -14.97 -19.54 -18.64
C ILE A 623 -13.53 -19.16 -18.36
N TYR A 624 -12.80 -18.76 -19.39
CA TYR A 624 -11.40 -18.38 -19.33
C TYR A 624 -11.15 -17.18 -20.25
N SER A 625 -10.16 -16.37 -19.93
CA SER A 625 -9.81 -15.20 -20.75
C SER A 625 -8.63 -15.50 -21.66
N LYS A 626 -8.68 -14.94 -22.87
CA LYS A 626 -7.58 -14.86 -23.83
C LYS A 626 -7.36 -13.40 -24.20
N ASP A 627 -6.24 -13.10 -24.85
CA ASP A 627 -5.95 -11.75 -25.37
C ASP A 627 -7.07 -11.19 -26.28
N SER A 628 -7.89 -12.07 -26.89
CA SER A 628 -9.02 -11.70 -27.75
C SER A 628 -10.36 -11.50 -27.04
N GLY A 629 -10.49 -11.90 -25.77
CA GLY A 629 -11.75 -11.84 -25.01
C GLY A 629 -11.99 -13.08 -24.14
N ASP A 630 -13.20 -13.19 -23.60
CA ASP A 630 -13.61 -14.30 -22.74
C ASP A 630 -14.21 -15.44 -23.55
N TYR A 631 -13.91 -16.68 -23.17
CA TYR A 631 -14.35 -17.89 -23.86
C TYR A 631 -15.03 -18.86 -22.89
N LEU A 632 -16.11 -19.48 -23.35
CA LEU A 632 -16.73 -20.64 -22.73
C LEU A 632 -16.17 -21.89 -23.39
N SER A 633 -15.49 -22.76 -22.63
CA SER A 633 -15.13 -24.10 -23.07
C SER A 633 -15.87 -25.16 -22.26
N VAL A 634 -16.20 -26.28 -22.89
CA VAL A 634 -16.69 -27.48 -22.23
C VAL A 634 -15.69 -28.59 -22.52
N ILE A 635 -15.15 -29.19 -21.49
CA ILE A 635 -14.21 -30.31 -21.60
C ILE A 635 -14.76 -31.54 -20.88
N ASN A 636 -14.33 -32.73 -21.30
CA ASN A 636 -14.58 -33.96 -20.53
C ASN A 636 -13.44 -34.27 -19.55
N LEU A 637 -13.59 -35.32 -18.73
CA LEU A 637 -12.55 -35.76 -17.78
C LEU A 637 -11.26 -36.29 -18.44
N LYS A 638 -11.21 -36.41 -19.77
CA LYS A 638 -9.97 -36.71 -20.51
C LYS A 638 -9.24 -35.44 -20.96
N GLY A 639 -9.81 -34.26 -20.75
CA GLY A 639 -9.32 -32.98 -21.28
C GLY A 639 -9.71 -32.75 -22.74
N GLU A 640 -10.60 -33.57 -23.31
CA GLU A 640 -11.07 -33.36 -24.68
C GLU A 640 -12.11 -32.23 -24.68
N GLU A 641 -11.85 -31.21 -25.50
CA GLU A 641 -12.75 -30.07 -25.70
C GLU A 641 -13.96 -30.48 -26.55
N LEU A 642 -15.15 -30.37 -25.96
CA LEU A 642 -16.45 -30.68 -26.56
C LEU A 642 -17.13 -29.44 -27.17
N LEU A 643 -16.78 -28.25 -26.67
CA LEU A 643 -17.32 -26.96 -27.10
C LEU A 643 -16.32 -25.86 -26.76
N ASN A 644 -16.16 -24.86 -27.63
CA ASN A 644 -15.36 -23.67 -27.33
C ASN A 644 -15.91 -22.47 -28.09
N ARG A 645 -16.25 -21.42 -27.36
CA ARG A 645 -17.00 -20.30 -27.92
C ARG A 645 -16.66 -19.00 -27.22
N GLU A 646 -16.40 -17.97 -28.01
CA GLU A 646 -16.25 -16.60 -27.51
C GLU A 646 -17.56 -16.07 -26.92
N ILE A 647 -17.47 -15.43 -25.76
CA ILE A 647 -18.59 -14.83 -25.05
C ILE A 647 -18.47 -13.32 -25.16
N THR A 648 -19.46 -12.69 -25.78
CA THR A 648 -19.52 -11.22 -25.90
C THR A 648 -20.33 -10.55 -24.81
N GLU A 649 -21.00 -11.32 -23.96
CA GLU A 649 -21.86 -10.82 -22.89
C GLU A 649 -21.18 -10.88 -21.53
N THR A 650 -21.50 -9.91 -20.68
CA THR A 650 -21.20 -9.97 -19.25
C THR A 650 -21.96 -11.14 -18.62
N LEU A 651 -21.23 -12.16 -18.17
CA LEU A 651 -21.79 -13.31 -17.45
C LEU A 651 -21.50 -13.20 -15.96
N TYR A 652 -22.53 -13.50 -15.17
CA TYR A 652 -22.44 -13.60 -13.72
C TYR A 652 -22.16 -15.04 -13.27
N THR A 653 -22.73 -16.03 -13.97
CA THR A 653 -22.51 -17.45 -13.68
C THR A 653 -22.96 -18.36 -14.83
N ILE A 654 -22.60 -19.64 -14.75
CA ILE A 654 -23.06 -20.71 -15.66
C ILE A 654 -23.72 -21.83 -14.85
N LYS A 655 -24.70 -22.52 -15.43
CA LYS A 655 -25.40 -23.65 -14.79
C LYS A 655 -25.73 -24.75 -15.80
N TRP A 656 -25.46 -26.00 -15.46
CA TRP A 656 -25.86 -27.15 -16.28
C TRP A 656 -27.37 -27.43 -16.17
N SER A 657 -27.98 -27.92 -17.26
CA SER A 657 -29.25 -28.66 -17.24
C SER A 657 -29.07 -30.00 -16.52
N LEU A 658 -30.14 -30.64 -16.04
CA LEU A 658 -30.01 -31.88 -15.26
C LEU A 658 -29.60 -33.07 -16.12
N ASP A 659 -29.92 -33.05 -17.41
CA ASP A 659 -29.47 -34.02 -18.41
C ASP A 659 -28.07 -33.75 -18.97
N ASP A 660 -27.39 -32.69 -18.51
CA ASP A 660 -26.03 -32.31 -18.90
C ASP A 660 -25.83 -32.10 -20.41
N LYS A 661 -26.91 -31.75 -21.12
CA LYS A 661 -26.89 -31.42 -22.56
C LYS A 661 -26.86 -29.94 -22.84
N SER A 662 -27.25 -29.10 -21.87
CA SER A 662 -27.34 -27.67 -22.05
C SER A 662 -26.71 -26.90 -20.88
N ILE A 663 -26.24 -25.70 -21.16
CA ILE A 663 -25.67 -24.76 -20.20
C ILE A 663 -26.51 -23.48 -20.26
N LEU A 664 -27.01 -23.07 -19.10
CA LEU A 664 -27.62 -21.77 -18.88
C LEU A 664 -26.51 -20.77 -18.56
N LEU A 665 -26.32 -19.80 -19.45
CA LEU A 665 -25.46 -18.63 -19.28
C LEU A 665 -26.29 -17.53 -18.61
N VAL A 666 -25.94 -17.17 -17.39
CA VAL A 666 -26.66 -16.19 -16.57
C VAL A 666 -25.90 -14.87 -16.61
N GLY A 667 -26.50 -13.84 -17.19
CA GLY A 667 -25.90 -12.53 -17.41
C GLY A 667 -26.97 -11.43 -17.46
N ASP A 668 -26.67 -10.32 -18.11
CA ASP A 668 -27.68 -9.28 -18.41
C ASP A 668 -28.80 -9.82 -19.31
N VAL A 669 -28.44 -10.77 -20.17
CA VAL A 669 -29.34 -11.52 -21.03
C VAL A 669 -29.08 -13.00 -20.83
N HIS A 670 -30.05 -13.71 -20.25
CA HIS A 670 -29.93 -15.15 -20.01
C HIS A 670 -30.01 -15.93 -21.33
N LYS A 671 -29.11 -16.88 -21.53
CA LYS A 671 -29.05 -17.71 -22.74
C LYS A 671 -28.95 -19.18 -22.35
N LEU A 672 -29.63 -20.04 -23.11
CA LEU A 672 -29.52 -21.48 -23.03
C LEU A 672 -28.70 -21.97 -24.22
N LEU A 673 -27.54 -22.54 -23.96
CA LEU A 673 -26.63 -23.10 -24.95
C LEU A 673 -26.73 -24.62 -24.91
N ASN A 674 -27.05 -25.25 -26.04
CA ASN A 674 -26.96 -26.70 -26.19
C ASN A 674 -25.53 -27.09 -26.55
N VAL A 675 -24.93 -27.99 -25.76
CA VAL A 675 -23.51 -28.36 -25.89
C VAL A 675 -23.27 -29.22 -27.13
N SER A 676 -24.25 -30.01 -27.57
CA SER A 676 -24.06 -30.98 -28.67
C SER A 676 -24.20 -30.37 -30.07
N ASN A 677 -25.01 -29.33 -30.24
CA ASN A 677 -25.26 -28.69 -31.53
C ASN A 677 -24.93 -27.19 -31.54
N GLU A 678 -24.43 -26.66 -30.42
CA GLU A 678 -24.03 -25.25 -30.23
C GLU A 678 -25.15 -24.22 -30.41
N GLU A 679 -26.41 -24.66 -30.46
CA GLU A 679 -27.56 -23.78 -30.59
C GLU A 679 -27.72 -22.94 -29.32
N VAL A 680 -27.85 -21.62 -29.50
CA VAL A 680 -28.05 -20.65 -28.42
C VAL A 680 -29.46 -20.08 -28.51
N LYS A 681 -30.23 -20.27 -27.45
CA LYS A 681 -31.56 -19.71 -27.28
C LYS A 681 -31.54 -18.63 -26.21
N THR A 682 -31.80 -17.38 -26.58
CA THR A 682 -32.02 -16.29 -25.60
C THR A 682 -33.33 -16.51 -24.85
N LEU A 683 -33.28 -16.42 -23.51
CA LEU A 683 -34.42 -16.64 -22.64
C LEU A 683 -35.07 -15.32 -22.23
N LYS A 684 -36.40 -15.25 -22.32
CA LYS A 684 -37.19 -14.10 -21.86
C LYS A 684 -37.55 -14.19 -20.37
N VAL A 685 -36.53 -14.45 -19.55
CA VAL A 685 -36.68 -14.60 -18.11
C VAL A 685 -36.08 -13.36 -17.43
N PRO A 686 -36.87 -12.52 -16.75
CA PRO A 686 -36.35 -11.36 -16.04
C PRO A 686 -35.77 -11.76 -14.68
N GLY A 687 -34.80 -10.98 -14.19
CA GLY A 687 -34.32 -11.06 -12.81
C GLY A 687 -33.06 -11.91 -12.63
N ASN A 688 -32.56 -11.86 -11.39
CA ASN A 688 -31.36 -12.56 -10.94
C ASN A 688 -31.78 -13.84 -10.18
N TYR A 689 -30.85 -14.77 -9.97
CA TYR A 689 -31.11 -16.07 -9.30
C TYR A 689 -32.05 -16.98 -10.10
N ILE A 690 -31.49 -17.70 -11.07
CA ILE A 690 -32.19 -18.69 -11.90
C ILE A 690 -31.61 -20.08 -11.66
N CYS A 691 -32.44 -21.13 -11.68
CA CYS A 691 -32.00 -22.52 -11.54
C CYS A 691 -32.93 -23.49 -12.28
N PHE A 692 -32.40 -24.65 -12.71
CA PHE A 692 -33.22 -25.71 -13.29
C PHE A 692 -34.00 -26.43 -12.19
N LYS A 693 -35.31 -26.61 -12.40
CA LYS A 693 -36.14 -27.56 -11.64
C LYS A 693 -36.04 -28.94 -12.25
N ASP A 694 -36.22 -28.99 -13.56
CA ASP A 694 -36.12 -30.15 -14.44
C ASP A 694 -35.57 -29.66 -15.79
N ASP A 695 -35.31 -30.57 -16.73
CA ASP A 695 -34.68 -30.24 -18.02
C ASP A 695 -35.48 -29.26 -18.88
N ASN A 696 -36.78 -29.10 -18.61
CA ASN A 696 -37.67 -28.23 -19.38
C ASN A 696 -38.18 -27.05 -18.56
N THR A 697 -37.74 -26.90 -17.30
CA THR A 697 -38.28 -25.91 -16.37
C THR A 697 -37.18 -25.17 -15.64
N LEU A 698 -37.23 -23.84 -15.69
CA LEU A 698 -36.45 -22.96 -14.84
C LEU A 698 -37.31 -22.40 -13.70
N ILE A 699 -36.71 -22.22 -12.52
CA ILE A 699 -37.23 -21.39 -11.45
C ILE A 699 -36.38 -20.13 -11.38
N TYR A 700 -37.02 -18.97 -11.30
CA TYR A 700 -36.35 -17.68 -11.24
C TYR A 700 -37.07 -16.71 -10.30
N ASN A 701 -36.36 -15.66 -9.90
CA ASN A 701 -36.84 -14.65 -8.98
C ASN A 701 -37.31 -13.44 -9.78
N LYS A 702 -38.51 -12.97 -9.49
CA LYS A 702 -38.94 -11.65 -9.94
C LYS A 702 -39.67 -10.98 -8.80
N ASP A 703 -39.14 -9.82 -8.39
CA ASP A 703 -39.72 -8.97 -7.35
C ASP A 703 -39.96 -9.72 -6.02
N GLY A 704 -39.03 -10.60 -5.63
CA GLY A 704 -39.10 -11.38 -4.38
C GLY A 704 -40.07 -12.57 -4.43
N MET A 705 -40.56 -12.91 -5.63
CA MET A 705 -41.48 -14.02 -5.85
C MET A 705 -40.87 -15.05 -6.80
N ALA A 706 -41.13 -16.33 -6.52
CA ALA A 706 -40.68 -17.43 -7.34
C ALA A 706 -41.63 -17.66 -8.54
N TYR A 707 -41.05 -17.79 -9.73
CA TYR A 707 -41.75 -18.10 -10.96
C TYR A 707 -41.19 -19.38 -11.59
N LYS A 708 -42.07 -20.13 -12.24
CA LYS A 708 -41.73 -21.26 -13.11
C LYS A 708 -41.73 -20.79 -14.55
N HIS A 709 -40.65 -21.00 -15.28
CA HIS A 709 -40.55 -20.77 -16.72
C HIS A 709 -40.44 -22.11 -17.45
N ASP A 710 -41.34 -22.38 -18.40
CA ASP A 710 -41.30 -23.56 -19.25
C ASP A 710 -40.47 -23.27 -20.51
N LEU A 711 -39.38 -24.01 -20.73
CA LEU A 711 -38.45 -23.78 -21.83
C LEU A 711 -39.03 -24.07 -23.22
N LYS A 712 -40.09 -24.91 -23.29
CA LYS A 712 -40.75 -25.29 -24.54
C LYS A 712 -41.85 -24.30 -24.91
N THR A 713 -42.72 -23.95 -23.97
CA THR A 713 -43.85 -23.05 -24.23
C THR A 713 -43.51 -21.58 -24.02
N GLU A 714 -42.37 -21.28 -23.37
CA GLU A 714 -41.96 -19.96 -22.90
C GLU A 714 -42.95 -19.30 -21.92
N GLU A 715 -43.89 -20.09 -21.36
CA GLU A 715 -44.85 -19.62 -20.38
C GLU A 715 -44.20 -19.40 -19.01
N ASN A 716 -44.50 -18.26 -18.39
CA ASN A 716 -44.13 -17.94 -17.01
C ASN A 716 -45.35 -18.13 -16.09
N LYS A 717 -45.23 -18.99 -15.07
CA LYS A 717 -46.29 -19.26 -14.09
C LYS A 717 -45.80 -18.90 -12.69
N PRO A 718 -46.49 -18.00 -11.95
CA PRO A 718 -46.13 -17.70 -10.57
C PRO A 718 -46.32 -18.94 -9.69
N LEU A 719 -45.39 -19.17 -8.77
CA LEU A 719 -45.50 -20.27 -7.79
C LEU A 719 -46.15 -19.82 -6.48
N ASN A 720 -46.46 -18.53 -6.33
CA ASN A 720 -47.01 -17.93 -5.11
C ASN A 720 -46.16 -18.22 -3.85
N LYS A 721 -44.84 -18.36 -4.03
CA LYS A 721 -43.87 -18.51 -2.94
C LYS A 721 -42.91 -17.33 -2.97
N LYS A 722 -42.67 -16.75 -1.79
CA LYS A 722 -41.61 -15.76 -1.61
C LYS A 722 -40.26 -16.47 -1.59
N ALA A 723 -39.29 -15.83 -2.22
CA ALA A 723 -37.89 -16.19 -2.15
C ALA A 723 -37.11 -14.92 -2.48
N ASP A 724 -35.96 -14.71 -1.86
CA ASP A 724 -35.00 -13.70 -2.29
C ASP A 724 -34.03 -14.31 -3.29
N TRP A 725 -33.69 -15.59 -3.12
CA TRP A 725 -32.83 -16.37 -4.03
C TRP A 725 -33.07 -17.88 -3.90
N PHE A 726 -32.45 -18.66 -4.80
CA PHE A 726 -32.61 -20.13 -4.86
C PHE A 726 -31.28 -20.85 -4.85
N ILE A 727 -31.27 -22.00 -4.18
CA ILE A 727 -30.18 -22.97 -4.23
C ILE A 727 -30.77 -24.32 -4.64
N ARG A 728 -30.15 -24.96 -5.64
CA ARG A 728 -30.42 -26.36 -5.92
C ARG A 728 -29.46 -27.21 -5.10
N SER A 729 -29.99 -28.20 -4.38
CA SER A 729 -29.16 -29.16 -3.66
C SER A 729 -29.80 -30.54 -3.73
N GLY A 730 -29.06 -31.51 -4.25
CA GLY A 730 -29.62 -32.79 -4.66
C GLY A 730 -30.70 -32.61 -5.73
N ASP A 731 -31.85 -33.23 -5.50
CA ASP A 731 -32.98 -33.24 -6.44
C ASP A 731 -34.01 -32.12 -6.19
N ASP A 732 -33.85 -31.35 -5.11
CA ASP A 732 -34.79 -30.31 -4.68
C ASP A 732 -34.24 -28.89 -4.94
N ILE A 733 -35.17 -27.93 -5.05
CA ILE A 733 -34.88 -26.49 -5.03
C ILE A 733 -35.26 -25.92 -3.67
N TYR A 734 -34.35 -25.16 -3.09
CA TYR A 734 -34.52 -24.48 -1.81
C TYR A 734 -34.69 -22.98 -2.05
N LEU A 735 -35.72 -22.44 -1.42
CA LEU A 735 -36.11 -21.03 -1.38
C LEU A 735 -35.50 -20.41 -0.13
N LEU A 736 -34.68 -19.38 -0.30
CA LEU A 736 -34.09 -18.64 0.79
C LEU A 736 -34.82 -17.31 0.93
N ASN A 737 -35.28 -17.01 2.14
CA ASN A 737 -36.01 -15.79 2.47
C ASN A 737 -35.36 -15.12 3.68
N GLU A 738 -34.91 -13.88 3.49
CA GLU A 738 -34.38 -13.01 4.53
C GLU A 738 -35.54 -12.47 5.38
N LYS A 739 -35.59 -12.84 6.65
CA LYS A 739 -36.50 -12.26 7.64
C LYS A 739 -35.75 -11.19 8.44
N LYS A 740 -36.21 -9.95 8.30
CA LYS A 740 -35.78 -8.83 9.14
C LYS A 740 -36.67 -8.77 10.38
N GLU A 741 -36.15 -9.16 11.54
CA GLU A 741 -36.81 -8.87 12.82
C GLU A 741 -36.60 -7.37 13.17
N ASN A 742 -37.61 -6.76 13.81
CA ASN A 742 -37.76 -5.32 14.06
C ASN A 742 -36.44 -4.55 14.36
N GLU A 743 -36.31 -3.35 13.77
CA GLU A 743 -35.29 -2.33 14.09
C GLU A 743 -33.80 -2.77 14.02
N GLY A 744 -33.47 -3.72 13.14
CA GLY A 744 -32.20 -3.66 12.39
C GLY A 744 -30.98 -4.39 12.95
N THR A 745 -31.15 -5.29 13.94
CA THR A 745 -30.00 -5.98 14.56
C THR A 745 -29.88 -7.47 14.30
N THR A 746 -30.96 -8.20 13.99
CA THR A 746 -30.88 -9.66 13.72
C THR A 746 -31.47 -9.98 12.36
N ILE A 747 -30.62 -10.49 11.46
CA ILE A 747 -31.02 -11.05 10.17
C ILE A 747 -31.17 -12.55 10.38
N LYS A 748 -32.36 -13.09 10.12
CA LYS A 748 -32.60 -14.54 10.10
C LYS A 748 -32.97 -14.96 8.70
N ASP A 749 -32.25 -15.91 8.13
CA ASP A 749 -32.65 -16.50 6.87
C ASP A 749 -33.49 -17.76 7.13
N SER A 750 -34.56 -17.91 6.38
CA SER A 750 -35.36 -19.13 6.34
C SER A 750 -35.13 -19.87 5.03
N ILE A 751 -34.87 -21.17 5.12
CA ILE A 751 -34.68 -22.08 3.99
C ILE A 751 -35.87 -23.02 3.95
N SER A 752 -36.60 -23.03 2.85
CA SER A 752 -37.67 -24.01 2.62
C SER A 752 -37.52 -24.66 1.25
N ASN A 753 -37.81 -25.93 1.11
CA ASN A 753 -37.81 -26.52 -0.23
C ASN A 753 -39.10 -26.18 -1.01
N LEU A 754 -39.06 -26.38 -2.32
CA LEU A 754 -40.15 -25.98 -3.21
C LEU A 754 -41.46 -26.72 -2.94
N SER A 755 -41.44 -27.91 -2.34
CA SER A 755 -42.64 -28.63 -1.86
C SER A 755 -43.12 -28.15 -0.49
N GLY A 756 -42.21 -27.68 0.37
CA GLY A 756 -42.51 -27.18 1.72
C GLY A 756 -42.44 -28.24 2.83
N ASP A 757 -42.00 -29.47 2.53
CA ASP A 757 -41.76 -30.54 3.51
C ASP A 757 -40.43 -30.37 4.28
N PHE A 758 -39.54 -29.50 3.78
CA PHE A 758 -38.34 -29.07 4.51
C PHE A 758 -38.41 -27.58 4.80
N ASN A 759 -38.19 -27.21 6.06
CA ASN A 759 -38.06 -25.83 6.49
C ASN A 759 -37.06 -25.74 7.66
N THR A 760 -36.11 -24.82 7.58
CA THR A 760 -35.20 -24.51 8.68
C THR A 760 -34.90 -23.01 8.71
N GLU A 761 -34.55 -22.49 9.88
CA GLU A 761 -34.11 -21.11 10.05
C GLU A 761 -32.63 -21.08 10.47
N TYR A 762 -31.94 -20.01 10.12
CA TYR A 762 -30.55 -19.73 10.46
C TYR A 762 -30.40 -18.29 10.92
N ASP A 763 -29.73 -18.09 12.06
CA ASP A 763 -29.51 -16.77 12.66
C ASP A 763 -28.33 -16.03 11.98
N GLY A 764 -28.49 -15.75 10.68
CA GLY A 764 -27.54 -14.99 9.88
C GLY A 764 -27.90 -14.99 8.39
N ILE A 765 -27.00 -14.43 7.58
CA ILE A 765 -27.11 -14.48 6.12
C ILE A 765 -26.46 -15.76 5.63
N ILE A 766 -27.20 -16.59 4.91
CA ILE A 766 -26.70 -17.83 4.33
C ILE A 766 -25.84 -17.50 3.11
N SER A 767 -24.66 -18.10 3.03
CA SER A 767 -23.79 -18.04 1.84
C SER A 767 -23.80 -19.35 1.07
N TYR A 768 -23.83 -20.48 1.78
CA TYR A 768 -23.91 -21.82 1.19
C TYR A 768 -24.88 -22.71 1.96
N PHE A 769 -25.61 -23.53 1.20
CA PHE A 769 -26.50 -24.56 1.72
C PHE A 769 -26.31 -25.84 0.92
N GLY A 770 -26.28 -26.97 1.61
CA GLY A 770 -26.42 -28.25 0.95
C GLY A 770 -27.05 -29.30 1.85
N ILE A 771 -27.71 -30.26 1.23
CA ILE A 771 -28.44 -31.35 1.89
C ILE A 771 -28.25 -32.65 1.12
N SER A 772 -28.03 -33.74 1.84
CA SER A 772 -27.86 -35.06 1.24
C SER A 772 -29.16 -35.52 0.58
N ASN A 773 -29.06 -36.35 -0.46
CA ASN A 773 -30.23 -36.82 -1.22
C ASN A 773 -31.23 -37.59 -0.35
N ASP A 774 -30.73 -38.32 0.66
CA ASP A 774 -31.56 -39.03 1.64
C ASP A 774 -32.11 -38.13 2.76
N LYS A 775 -31.83 -36.81 2.70
CA LYS A 775 -32.19 -35.81 3.72
C LYS A 775 -31.73 -36.24 5.14
N SER A 776 -30.67 -37.02 5.24
CA SER A 776 -30.08 -37.42 6.52
C SER A 776 -29.15 -36.35 7.09
N VAL A 777 -28.59 -35.48 6.26
CA VAL A 777 -27.64 -34.44 6.67
C VAL A 777 -27.86 -33.17 5.85
N TYR A 778 -27.79 -32.00 6.48
CA TYR A 778 -27.64 -30.73 5.78
C TYR A 778 -26.59 -29.86 6.47
N TYR A 779 -26.13 -28.85 5.76
CA TYR A 779 -25.29 -27.80 6.33
C TYR A 779 -25.68 -26.42 5.84
N ILE A 780 -25.34 -25.44 6.67
CA ILE A 780 -25.52 -24.02 6.42
C ILE A 780 -24.20 -23.34 6.75
N GLN A 781 -23.66 -22.58 5.80
CA GLN A 781 -22.57 -21.64 6.04
C GLN A 781 -23.14 -20.22 5.90
N GLY A 782 -22.82 -19.32 6.84
CA GLY A 782 -23.34 -17.96 6.83
C GLY A 782 -22.47 -16.94 7.55
N TYR A 783 -22.78 -15.65 7.36
CA TYR A 783 -21.88 -14.51 7.61
C TYR A 783 -21.95 -13.89 9.03
N ASN A 784 -22.73 -14.43 9.96
CA ASN A 784 -22.96 -13.73 11.25
C ASN A 784 -21.98 -14.14 12.37
N ASN A 785 -21.34 -15.31 12.28
CA ASN A 785 -20.42 -15.83 13.30
C ASN A 785 -19.19 -16.57 12.73
N ASP A 786 -19.00 -16.61 11.41
CA ASP A 786 -18.06 -17.52 10.72
C ASP A 786 -18.21 -19.01 11.15
N GLU A 787 -19.37 -19.37 11.70
CA GLU A 787 -19.68 -20.71 12.15
C GLU A 787 -20.46 -21.47 11.09
N ILE A 788 -19.93 -22.64 10.71
CA ILE A 788 -20.60 -23.58 9.83
C ILE A 788 -21.49 -24.49 10.66
N LEU A 789 -22.79 -24.36 10.44
CA LEU A 789 -23.80 -25.17 11.09
C LEU A 789 -24.03 -26.43 10.28
N ILE A 790 -23.53 -27.56 10.77
CA ILE A 790 -23.81 -28.88 10.20
C ILE A 790 -24.85 -29.56 11.08
N LYS A 791 -25.95 -30.06 10.48
CA LYS A 791 -26.94 -30.86 11.20
C LYS A 791 -27.15 -32.21 10.55
N ALA A 792 -27.23 -33.26 11.38
CA ALA A 792 -27.59 -34.61 10.96
C ALA A 792 -28.88 -35.05 11.63
N LYS A 793 -29.64 -35.88 10.92
CA LYS A 793 -30.92 -36.41 11.35
C LYS A 793 -30.71 -37.60 12.29
N LYS A 794 -31.08 -37.44 13.56
CA LYS A 794 -31.08 -38.47 14.60
C LYS A 794 -32.48 -38.56 15.19
N ASP A 795 -33.06 -39.76 15.21
CA ASP A 795 -34.42 -40.00 15.74
C ASP A 795 -35.51 -39.10 15.12
N LYS A 796 -35.38 -38.81 13.82
CA LYS A 796 -36.23 -37.90 13.01
C LYS A 796 -36.01 -36.40 13.22
N GLU A 797 -35.19 -35.99 14.16
CA GLU A 797 -34.84 -34.58 14.39
C GLU A 797 -33.44 -34.25 13.89
N TYR A 798 -33.20 -33.00 13.48
CA TYR A 798 -31.87 -32.55 13.07
C TYR A 798 -31.09 -32.01 14.28
N VAL A 799 -29.98 -32.67 14.59
CA VAL A 799 -29.08 -32.32 15.70
C VAL A 799 -27.80 -31.69 15.16
N ASN A 800 -27.31 -30.64 15.83
CA ASN A 800 -26.06 -29.99 15.47
C ASN A 800 -24.87 -30.93 15.65
N ILE A 801 -24.02 -31.03 14.64
CA ILE A 801 -22.74 -31.72 14.71
C ILE A 801 -21.67 -30.68 15.05
N ASN A 802 -21.02 -30.87 16.20
CA ASN A 802 -19.86 -30.06 16.57
C ASN A 802 -18.74 -30.30 15.54
N ASN A 803 -18.19 -29.21 15.00
CA ASN A 803 -17.16 -29.28 13.98
C ASN A 803 -16.14 -28.14 14.15
N ASN A 804 -14.94 -28.36 13.61
CA ASN A 804 -13.87 -27.37 13.57
C ASN A 804 -13.64 -26.85 12.14
N ILE A 805 -14.72 -26.84 11.35
CA ILE A 805 -14.67 -26.44 9.96
C ILE A 805 -14.81 -24.93 9.89
N GLU A 806 -13.93 -24.30 9.13
CA GLU A 806 -13.94 -22.87 8.85
C GLU A 806 -14.66 -22.57 7.53
N LYS A 807 -14.48 -23.43 6.53
CA LYS A 807 -15.06 -23.24 5.19
C LYS A 807 -15.47 -24.56 4.56
N VAL A 808 -16.66 -24.63 3.96
CA VAL A 808 -17.03 -25.73 3.04
C VAL A 808 -16.71 -25.29 1.62
N LEU A 809 -15.91 -26.08 0.91
CA LEU A 809 -15.51 -25.81 -0.47
C LEU A 809 -16.47 -26.46 -1.48
N GLU A 810 -16.90 -27.69 -1.19
CA GLU A 810 -17.82 -28.47 -2.01
C GLU A 810 -18.55 -29.51 -1.15
N PHE A 811 -19.77 -29.87 -1.54
CA PHE A 811 -20.56 -30.92 -0.87
C PHE A 811 -21.05 -31.97 -1.88
N ASN A 812 -20.83 -33.24 -1.57
CA ASN A 812 -21.34 -34.38 -2.33
C ASN A 812 -22.65 -34.87 -1.71
N PRO A 813 -23.83 -34.51 -2.28
CA PRO A 813 -25.11 -34.85 -1.69
C PRO A 813 -25.44 -36.36 -1.79
N LYS A 814 -24.81 -37.10 -2.71
CA LYS A 814 -25.00 -38.55 -2.85
C LYS A 814 -24.33 -39.31 -1.71
N LYS A 815 -23.05 -38.99 -1.43
CA LYS A 815 -22.26 -39.67 -0.39
C LYS A 815 -22.41 -39.05 1.01
N GLY A 816 -22.84 -37.78 1.10
CA GLY A 816 -22.85 -37.05 2.38
C GLY A 816 -21.44 -36.64 2.82
N GLN A 817 -20.56 -36.37 1.85
CA GLN A 817 -19.17 -35.98 2.06
C GLN A 817 -18.96 -34.50 1.74
N MET A 818 -17.96 -33.88 2.35
CA MET A 818 -17.59 -32.47 2.13
C MET A 818 -16.10 -32.33 1.90
N LEU A 819 -15.73 -31.39 1.03
CA LEU A 819 -14.38 -30.82 1.01
C LEU A 819 -14.40 -29.57 1.88
N VAL A 820 -13.53 -29.50 2.87
CA VAL A 820 -13.55 -28.47 3.92
C VAL A 820 -12.15 -27.95 4.26
N ARG A 821 -12.05 -26.69 4.65
CA ARG A 821 -10.89 -26.16 5.39
C ARG A 821 -11.21 -26.09 6.87
N ARG A 822 -10.24 -26.46 7.71
CA ARG A 822 -10.38 -26.39 9.17
C ARG A 822 -9.80 -25.07 9.66
N LYS A 823 -10.26 -24.64 10.85
CA LYS A 823 -9.69 -23.46 11.52
C LYS A 823 -8.19 -23.62 11.67
N ASP A 824 -7.46 -22.55 11.35
CA ASP A 824 -5.99 -22.45 11.47
C ASP A 824 -5.19 -23.34 10.49
N THR A 825 -5.80 -23.80 9.38
CA THR A 825 -5.12 -24.61 8.34
C THR A 825 -5.54 -24.18 6.93
N GLU A 826 -4.61 -24.16 5.98
CA GLU A 826 -4.94 -23.96 4.55
C GLU A 826 -5.28 -25.28 3.83
N ASP A 827 -4.90 -26.41 4.43
CA ASP A 827 -5.17 -27.77 3.93
C ASP A 827 -6.66 -28.03 3.69
N ILE A 828 -6.93 -28.82 2.66
CA ILE A 828 -8.25 -29.26 2.25
C ILE A 828 -8.47 -30.69 2.74
N PHE A 829 -9.53 -30.87 3.51
CA PHE A 829 -9.92 -32.14 4.09
C PHE A 829 -11.20 -32.69 3.45
N LEU A 830 -11.24 -33.99 3.22
CA LEU A 830 -12.46 -34.74 2.97
C LEU A 830 -13.09 -35.13 4.31
N LYS A 831 -14.27 -34.59 4.61
CA LYS A 831 -15.08 -34.98 5.77
C LYS A 831 -16.23 -35.86 5.32
N ASP A 832 -16.27 -37.10 5.78
CA ASP A 832 -17.48 -37.94 5.74
C ASP A 832 -18.34 -37.60 6.96
N ILE A 833 -19.54 -37.08 6.73
CA ILE A 833 -20.40 -36.64 7.83
C ILE A 833 -21.10 -37.84 8.50
N LYS A 834 -21.36 -38.91 7.75
CA LYS A 834 -22.06 -40.10 8.26
C LYS A 834 -21.16 -40.96 9.14
N ASN A 835 -19.90 -41.13 8.71
CA ASN A 835 -18.92 -41.96 9.41
C ASN A 835 -17.98 -41.15 10.32
N GLU A 836 -18.12 -39.82 10.32
CA GLU A 836 -17.27 -38.85 11.01
C GLU A 836 -15.77 -38.90 10.66
N SER A 837 -15.36 -39.63 9.60
CA SER A 837 -13.97 -39.71 9.16
C SER A 837 -13.48 -38.42 8.50
N ILE A 838 -12.19 -38.11 8.66
CA ILE A 838 -11.51 -36.96 8.05
C ILE A 838 -10.24 -37.46 7.37
N THR A 839 -10.06 -37.12 6.10
CA THR A 839 -8.85 -37.41 5.31
C THR A 839 -8.27 -36.10 4.77
N ASN A 840 -6.94 -35.93 4.77
CA ASN A 840 -6.28 -34.71 4.27
C ASN A 840 -5.95 -34.87 2.78
N ILE A 841 -6.79 -34.30 1.92
CA ILE A 841 -6.66 -34.41 0.46
C ILE A 841 -5.48 -33.60 -0.07
N THR A 842 -5.15 -32.47 0.57
CA THR A 842 -3.97 -31.68 0.17
C THR A 842 -2.69 -32.49 0.30
N LEU A 843 -2.52 -33.23 1.42
CA LEU A 843 -1.36 -34.10 1.60
C LEU A 843 -1.33 -35.24 0.56
N ASP A 844 -2.48 -35.82 0.22
CA ASP A 844 -2.56 -36.88 -0.79
C ASP A 844 -2.15 -36.35 -2.19
N ILE A 845 -2.57 -35.14 -2.55
CA ILE A 845 -2.17 -34.46 -3.79
C ILE A 845 -0.66 -34.18 -3.79
N MET A 846 -0.14 -33.60 -2.71
CA MET A 846 1.29 -33.26 -2.61
C MET A 846 2.18 -34.50 -2.63
N ALA A 847 1.73 -35.60 -2.01
CA ALA A 847 2.43 -36.89 -2.09
C ALA A 847 2.44 -37.44 -3.52
N SER A 848 1.32 -37.33 -4.24
CA SER A 848 1.21 -37.75 -5.64
C SER A 848 2.16 -36.97 -6.55
N LEU A 849 2.19 -35.63 -6.43
CA LEU A 849 3.09 -34.78 -7.22
C LEU A 849 4.55 -35.15 -6.99
N ARG A 850 4.97 -35.34 -5.73
CA ARG A 850 6.35 -35.74 -5.41
C ARG A 850 6.73 -37.12 -5.95
N LEU A 851 5.80 -38.07 -5.96
CA LEU A 851 6.03 -39.40 -6.55
C LEU A 851 6.18 -39.31 -8.07
N MET A 852 5.34 -38.51 -8.73
CA MET A 852 5.46 -38.22 -10.16
C MET A 852 6.79 -37.53 -10.50
N GLU A 853 7.28 -36.63 -9.64
CA GLU A 853 8.57 -35.93 -9.84
C GLU A 853 9.77 -36.88 -9.88
N VAL A 854 9.78 -37.92 -9.03
CA VAL A 854 10.85 -38.93 -8.96
C VAL A 854 10.70 -40.03 -10.02
N GLY A 855 9.65 -39.97 -10.84
CA GLY A 855 9.39 -40.93 -11.92
C GLY A 855 8.85 -42.27 -11.44
N GLU A 856 8.27 -42.31 -10.22
CA GLU A 856 7.51 -43.47 -9.74
C GLU A 856 6.05 -43.28 -10.19
N GLU A 857 5.67 -43.97 -11.27
CA GLU A 857 4.26 -44.05 -11.76
C GLU A 857 3.40 -45.04 -10.95
#